data_AF-I4HN91-F1
#
_entry.id   AF-I4HN91-F1
#
_cell.length_a   1.000
_cell.length_b   1.000
_cell.length_c   1.000
_cell.angle_alpha   90.00
_cell.angle_beta   90.00
_cell.angle_gamma   90.00
#
_symmetry.space_group_name_H-M   'P 1'
#
loop_
_entity.id
_entity.type
_entity.pdbx_description
1 polymer ?
#
loop_
_entity_poly.entity_id
_entity_poly.type
_entity_poly.pdbx_seq_one_letter_code
_entity_poly.pdbx_strand_id
1 'polypeptide(L)'
;MTNLLQSTLNKTYNQLKNFAGLNDFWNLFEIAFGTQYDYTVATNLRSQWLVGDFSSFPQIEVLDSSILGNASGAYGTSTNKIYLAANFLDTATETDIIAVLLEEYGHFIDAHINQTDSAGDEGDIFSNLVRGNSLSAGTLQALKGENDHATITLDGQSIEIEQNVSTLGFLVSQSYFTNYDTLNRPSFENVRTIGNTNFSSIIQQSDGYRARFKYTKFTSGPNAGNWNTIIPNTTYPAIPFTNINSVPNPSPLTYTTTITPLTSTVKGLIIHTADNLPPMPNPWGAENWTEANNMLNTLAFNAAGNKYLLAEDTSYGTTLNVGRLSYSYNPITPKPLEVTLVWTNPTGINNLDVWVKNTITNVITAATLTGTDTSNSSTEDYEQIYFTPPATGTYDVFVGKNPNSPSFVQQDFSVFFTSNPVVNQGHGWGDVHLVNFDGKPYDFQAVGEFILVKSLIDDFQVQTRQKPWGASTTVSVNTAFATTIDGYNVVYDSELAVGQELKIDGVTYNLASGQSVFLSSSKIQRSGNQYTFTYAGLDGDLSTADDNDVIIASDNGSYINVYVDPADYRFGVLQGLLGNGDGVSTNDFALRDGTDLGPNPSVQTIHTTYADSWRITQQESLFGTPTFANKSFPANYVSLETLAQQNPQGVANAFAKGREFGIAEGAFLNGGVFDFVVTGDEGFLKGAKETADLALKNGDIQIPLGSIQGSKWNDANANGIWDTGEKALAGWTIYIDSVANGKLDPWELSTVTNADGQYTFSNLGPGEYAIREVNQTGWIQTFPTTPYAVNLKAGEKLTGINFGNYFQLPTINLSPSNQTVVEGLTTPQNASYTVTLSQASNQTVSVNYATSNGTATAGADYTATTGTLTFAPGVTTQVLNIPILNDSLNEANEIFTLALSSPTNAILGAVTAATTTITDTITAAVTTTLAANVENLTLTGAAAINGTGNAGNNVITGNTANNLLNGVGGNDTLNGGAGLDTLTGGAGNDVFLFQFSQSTVANPDRITDFAINSDKIDLLSAAGGVLPAPAAFSRAANSAAATLTNVVNAVFTDANGALAENQALGINGAALVQVTTAGIAGTYIIVNDNVAGFQSANDLLVNVTGITGTLPTGNIPVSNFFV
;
A
#
# COMPACT_ATOMS: atom_id res chain seq x y z
N MET A 1 33.71 -30.73 -50.82
CA MET A 1 32.71 -30.23 -49.86
C MET A 1 31.91 -31.42 -49.35
N THR A 2 31.92 -31.62 -48.05
CA THR A 2 31.18 -32.68 -47.34
C THR A 2 29.71 -32.26 -47.14
N ASN A 3 28.81 -33.23 -46.97
CA ASN A 3 27.39 -32.94 -46.74
C ASN A 3 27.13 -32.06 -45.50
N LEU A 4 28.03 -32.13 -44.51
CA LEU A 4 27.97 -31.35 -43.26
C LEU A 4 27.97 -29.84 -43.52
N LEU A 5 28.96 -29.31 -44.25
CA LEU A 5 29.06 -27.87 -44.52
C LEU A 5 27.81 -27.32 -45.24
N GLN A 6 27.20 -28.12 -46.12
CA GLN A 6 25.96 -27.72 -46.82
C GLN A 6 24.73 -27.72 -45.91
N SER A 7 24.62 -28.64 -44.94
CA SER A 7 23.54 -28.61 -43.94
C SER A 7 23.73 -27.47 -42.93
N THR A 8 24.97 -27.22 -42.50
CA THR A 8 25.31 -26.14 -41.58
C THR A 8 25.02 -24.77 -42.18
N LEU A 9 25.41 -24.54 -43.44
CA LEU A 9 25.15 -23.28 -44.16
C LEU A 9 23.64 -22.94 -44.24
N ASN A 10 22.78 -23.95 -44.42
CA ASN A 10 21.32 -23.74 -44.40
C ASN A 10 20.81 -23.30 -43.02
N LYS A 11 21.46 -23.72 -41.92
CA LYS A 11 21.12 -23.27 -40.56
C LYS A 11 21.61 -21.83 -40.31
N THR A 12 22.82 -21.49 -40.75
CA THR A 12 23.36 -20.11 -40.73
C THR A 12 22.40 -19.13 -41.43
N TYR A 13 21.93 -19.48 -42.63
CA TYR A 13 20.96 -18.66 -43.37
C TYR A 13 19.59 -18.53 -42.68
N ASN A 14 19.12 -19.57 -41.97
CA ASN A 14 17.91 -19.46 -41.17
C ASN A 14 18.09 -18.53 -39.95
N GLN A 15 19.26 -18.54 -39.28
CA GLN A 15 19.55 -17.60 -38.19
C GLN A 15 19.58 -16.15 -38.69
N LEU A 16 20.26 -15.87 -39.81
CA LEU A 16 20.27 -14.54 -40.44
C LEU A 16 18.87 -14.05 -40.85
N LYS A 17 18.04 -14.95 -41.37
CA LYS A 17 16.63 -14.64 -41.70
C LYS A 17 15.80 -14.32 -40.45
N ASN A 18 15.98 -15.07 -39.37
CA ASN A 18 15.29 -14.82 -38.10
C ASN A 18 15.74 -13.49 -37.49
N PHE A 19 17.05 -13.22 -37.47
CA PHE A 19 17.63 -11.95 -37.03
C PHE A 19 17.07 -10.77 -37.84
N ALA A 20 17.02 -10.87 -39.17
CA ALA A 20 16.41 -9.87 -40.05
C ALA A 20 14.92 -9.60 -39.74
N GLY A 21 14.22 -10.59 -39.18
CA GLY A 21 12.82 -10.53 -38.75
C GLY A 21 12.58 -9.85 -37.40
N LEU A 22 13.62 -9.59 -36.61
CA LEU A 22 13.48 -8.96 -35.29
C LEU A 22 12.95 -7.51 -35.41
N ASN A 23 12.05 -7.14 -34.50
CA ASN A 23 11.58 -5.76 -34.37
C ASN A 23 12.74 -4.81 -34.01
N ASP A 24 13.71 -5.30 -33.23
CA ASP A 24 14.88 -4.55 -32.74
C ASP A 24 16.10 -4.62 -33.69
N PHE A 25 15.95 -5.24 -34.87
CA PHE A 25 17.04 -5.51 -35.82
C PHE A 25 17.98 -4.31 -36.05
N TRP A 26 17.43 -3.10 -36.24
CA TRP A 26 18.27 -1.93 -36.56
C TRP A 26 19.16 -1.50 -35.39
N ASN A 27 18.68 -1.62 -34.15
CA ASN A 27 19.49 -1.32 -32.97
C ASN A 27 20.61 -2.36 -32.82
N LEU A 28 20.31 -3.65 -33.00
CA LEU A 28 21.31 -4.73 -32.98
C LEU A 28 22.32 -4.61 -34.13
N PHE A 29 21.88 -4.20 -35.32
CA PHE A 29 22.72 -3.95 -36.49
C PHE A 29 23.67 -2.75 -36.26
N GLU A 30 23.19 -1.69 -35.62
CA GLU A 30 24.01 -0.54 -35.19
C GLU A 30 24.96 -0.86 -34.02
N ILE A 31 24.64 -1.88 -33.20
CA ILE A 31 25.54 -2.40 -32.18
C ILE A 31 26.73 -3.14 -32.84
N ALA A 32 26.53 -3.88 -33.93
CA ALA A 32 27.62 -4.47 -34.70
C ALA A 32 28.41 -3.41 -35.48
N PHE A 33 27.81 -2.84 -36.53
CA PHE A 33 28.52 -2.07 -37.57
C PHE A 33 28.56 -0.54 -37.35
N GLY A 34 28.23 -0.11 -36.12
CA GLY A 34 28.15 1.31 -35.76
C GLY A 34 26.98 2.05 -36.42
N THR A 35 26.97 3.37 -36.29
CA THR A 35 25.84 4.23 -36.73
C THR A 35 26.13 5.04 -38.00
N GLN A 36 27.18 4.72 -38.76
CA GLN A 36 27.70 5.53 -39.89
C GLN A 36 27.95 4.71 -41.17
N TYR A 37 26.98 3.87 -41.56
CA TYR A 37 27.04 3.01 -42.75
C TYR A 37 26.08 3.45 -43.88
N ASP A 38 26.23 2.90 -45.09
CA ASP A 38 25.26 3.06 -46.18
C ASP A 38 23.96 2.28 -45.88
N TYR A 39 23.03 3.00 -45.24
CA TYR A 39 21.72 2.50 -44.86
C TYR A 39 20.90 1.96 -46.05
N THR A 40 21.17 2.41 -47.29
CA THR A 40 20.49 1.90 -48.49
C THR A 40 20.95 0.49 -48.82
N VAL A 41 22.26 0.23 -48.73
CA VAL A 41 22.84 -1.11 -48.93
C VAL A 41 22.38 -2.06 -47.82
N ALA A 42 22.45 -1.64 -46.56
CA ALA A 42 21.97 -2.41 -45.41
C ALA A 42 20.48 -2.77 -45.51
N THR A 43 19.62 -1.83 -45.93
CA THR A 43 18.18 -2.08 -46.11
C THR A 43 17.90 -3.09 -47.23
N ASN A 44 18.69 -3.07 -48.31
CA ASN A 44 18.58 -4.05 -49.39
C ASN A 44 19.02 -5.44 -48.93
N LEU A 45 20.13 -5.57 -48.18
CA LEU A 45 20.58 -6.83 -47.59
C LEU A 45 19.52 -7.42 -46.65
N ARG A 46 19.01 -6.64 -45.69
CA ARG A 46 17.92 -7.08 -44.79
C ARG A 46 16.70 -7.57 -45.58
N SER A 47 16.31 -6.86 -46.64
CA SER A 47 15.16 -7.21 -47.47
C SER A 47 15.34 -8.54 -48.22
N GLN A 48 16.57 -8.86 -48.63
CA GLN A 48 16.93 -10.16 -49.21
C GLN A 48 16.86 -11.28 -48.17
N TRP A 49 17.46 -11.09 -46.98
CA TRP A 49 17.47 -12.11 -45.92
C TRP A 49 16.06 -12.46 -45.41
N LEU A 50 15.17 -11.46 -45.29
CA LEU A 50 13.76 -11.66 -44.91
C LEU A 50 13.02 -12.62 -45.85
N VAL A 51 13.31 -12.59 -47.16
CA VAL A 51 12.73 -13.53 -48.12
C VAL A 51 13.53 -14.83 -48.27
N GLY A 52 14.70 -14.92 -47.63
CA GLY A 52 15.62 -16.06 -47.70
C GLY A 52 16.53 -16.05 -48.93
N ASP A 53 16.74 -14.89 -49.54
CA ASP A 53 17.72 -14.69 -50.61
C ASP A 53 19.08 -14.33 -50.01
N PHE A 54 20.06 -15.19 -50.23
CA PHE A 54 21.46 -15.01 -49.82
C PHE A 54 22.41 -15.07 -51.04
N SER A 55 21.88 -14.85 -52.26
CA SER A 55 22.67 -14.92 -53.50
C SER A 55 23.72 -13.81 -53.64
N SER A 56 23.65 -12.79 -52.79
CA SER A 56 24.62 -11.70 -52.67
C SER A 56 25.85 -12.04 -51.81
N PHE A 57 25.84 -13.14 -51.07
CA PHE A 57 26.92 -13.52 -50.15
C PHE A 57 28.13 -14.17 -50.87
N PRO A 58 29.35 -14.02 -50.31
CA PRO A 58 30.59 -14.46 -50.94
C PRO A 58 30.70 -15.99 -51.02
N GLN A 59 31.50 -16.48 -51.96
CA GLN A 59 31.76 -17.93 -52.09
C GLN A 59 32.70 -18.41 -50.98
N ILE A 60 32.36 -19.55 -50.37
CA ILE A 60 33.21 -20.23 -49.37
C ILE A 60 34.19 -21.16 -50.08
N GLU A 61 35.47 -21.04 -49.73
CA GLU A 61 36.57 -21.91 -50.20
C GLU A 61 37.32 -22.51 -49.00
N VAL A 62 37.64 -23.79 -49.05
CA VAL A 62 38.37 -24.47 -47.96
C VAL A 62 39.85 -24.53 -48.32
N LEU A 63 40.70 -23.95 -47.49
CA LEU A 63 42.15 -23.90 -47.66
C LEU A 63 42.87 -24.86 -46.72
N ASP A 64 44.10 -25.25 -47.10
CA ASP A 64 45.00 -25.94 -46.19
C ASP A 64 45.36 -25.00 -45.03
N SER A 65 45.29 -25.50 -43.80
CA SER A 65 45.48 -24.72 -42.57
C SER A 65 46.85 -24.05 -42.46
N SER A 66 47.87 -24.57 -43.16
CA SER A 66 49.18 -23.91 -43.25
C SER A 66 49.15 -22.56 -43.96
N ILE A 67 48.06 -22.21 -44.65
CA ILE A 67 47.85 -20.95 -45.37
C ILE A 67 47.20 -19.89 -44.47
N LEU A 68 46.19 -20.27 -43.66
CA LEU A 68 45.48 -19.38 -42.73
C LEU A 68 46.16 -19.28 -41.35
N GLY A 69 47.18 -20.11 -41.08
CA GLY A 69 47.94 -20.07 -39.84
C GLY A 69 47.14 -20.64 -38.67
N ASN A 70 46.80 -19.78 -37.70
CA ASN A 70 45.99 -20.16 -36.53
C ASN A 70 44.51 -19.76 -36.66
N ALA A 71 44.11 -19.07 -37.74
CA ALA A 71 42.74 -18.60 -37.94
C ALA A 71 41.81 -19.73 -38.39
N SER A 72 40.56 -19.73 -37.89
CA SER A 72 39.52 -20.70 -38.26
C SER A 72 38.85 -20.36 -39.59
N GLY A 73 38.66 -19.06 -39.84
CA GLY A 73 38.19 -18.47 -41.09
C GLY A 73 39.07 -17.30 -41.56
N ALA A 74 38.70 -16.71 -42.70
CA ALA A 74 39.04 -15.34 -43.08
C ALA A 74 38.20 -14.82 -44.27
N TYR A 75 37.77 -13.56 -44.25
CA TYR A 75 37.10 -12.89 -45.36
C TYR A 75 38.09 -12.08 -46.21
N GLY A 76 38.30 -12.54 -47.45
CA GLY A 76 39.16 -11.86 -48.42
C GLY A 76 38.47 -10.68 -49.08
N THR A 77 38.60 -9.47 -48.52
CA THR A 77 38.10 -8.21 -49.12
C THR A 77 38.55 -8.01 -50.57
N SER A 78 39.77 -8.42 -50.92
CA SER A 78 40.35 -8.29 -52.27
C SER A 78 39.91 -9.37 -53.27
N THR A 79 39.34 -10.49 -52.80
CA THR A 79 38.88 -11.62 -53.61
C THR A 79 37.36 -11.85 -53.56
N ASN A 80 36.67 -11.19 -52.62
CA ASN A 80 35.26 -11.38 -52.26
C ASN A 80 34.88 -12.86 -52.01
N LYS A 81 35.66 -13.51 -51.14
CA LYS A 81 35.51 -14.91 -50.73
C LYS A 81 35.69 -15.07 -49.23
N ILE A 82 35.01 -16.06 -48.66
CA ILE A 82 35.29 -16.55 -47.31
C ILE A 82 36.18 -17.79 -47.43
N TYR A 83 37.25 -17.83 -46.65
CA TYR A 83 38.16 -18.95 -46.56
C TYR A 83 37.96 -19.66 -45.22
N LEU A 84 37.92 -20.99 -45.21
CA LEU A 84 37.87 -21.79 -43.98
C LEU A 84 39.04 -22.75 -43.90
N ALA A 85 39.62 -22.92 -42.71
CA ALA A 85 40.75 -23.82 -42.52
C ALA A 85 40.29 -25.30 -42.49
N ALA A 86 40.99 -26.17 -43.21
CA ALA A 86 40.64 -27.59 -43.29
C ALA A 86 40.65 -28.30 -41.92
N ASN A 87 41.68 -28.07 -41.10
CA ASN A 87 41.78 -28.61 -39.74
C ASN A 87 40.62 -28.17 -38.83
N PHE A 88 40.16 -26.92 -38.96
CA PHE A 88 39.01 -26.40 -38.22
C PHE A 88 37.77 -27.23 -38.58
N LEU A 89 37.46 -27.40 -39.87
CA LEU A 89 36.33 -28.21 -40.33
C LEU A 89 36.42 -29.71 -39.97
N ASP A 90 37.62 -30.24 -39.71
CA ASP A 90 37.82 -31.62 -39.23
C ASP A 90 37.60 -31.78 -37.71
N THR A 91 37.61 -30.69 -36.93
CA THR A 91 37.52 -30.74 -35.44
C THR A 91 36.40 -29.91 -34.83
N ALA A 92 35.82 -28.97 -35.56
CA ALA A 92 34.80 -28.05 -35.11
C ALA A 92 33.41 -28.71 -35.01
N THR A 93 32.62 -28.29 -34.03
CA THR A 93 31.19 -28.63 -33.96
C THR A 93 30.39 -27.82 -34.98
N GLU A 94 29.14 -28.21 -35.23
CA GLU A 94 28.24 -27.43 -36.08
C GLU A 94 28.02 -26.00 -35.55
N THR A 95 28.01 -25.82 -34.23
CA THR A 95 27.89 -24.50 -33.57
C THR A 95 29.11 -23.63 -33.83
N ASP A 96 30.32 -24.20 -33.77
CA ASP A 96 31.57 -23.49 -34.03
C ASP A 96 31.66 -23.06 -35.51
N ILE A 97 31.26 -23.95 -36.43
CA ILE A 97 31.21 -23.65 -37.87
C ILE A 97 30.17 -22.55 -38.16
N ILE A 98 29.02 -22.54 -37.48
CA ILE A 98 28.03 -21.45 -37.59
C ILE A 98 28.61 -20.14 -37.06
N ALA A 99 29.30 -20.17 -35.91
CA ALA A 99 29.90 -18.98 -35.30
C ALA A 99 30.88 -18.29 -36.27
N VAL A 100 31.86 -19.05 -36.78
CA VAL A 100 32.84 -18.55 -37.73
C VAL A 100 32.19 -18.13 -39.05
N LEU A 101 31.19 -18.87 -39.56
CA LEU A 101 30.50 -18.42 -40.78
C LEU A 101 29.77 -17.08 -40.59
N LEU A 102 29.17 -16.82 -39.42
CA LEU A 102 28.51 -15.54 -39.15
C LEU A 102 29.49 -14.40 -38.93
N GLU A 103 30.61 -14.67 -38.26
CA GLU A 103 31.76 -13.77 -38.07
C GLU A 103 32.30 -13.29 -39.42
N GLU A 104 32.63 -14.24 -40.31
CA GLU A 104 33.10 -13.95 -41.67
C GLU A 104 32.05 -13.26 -42.55
N TYR A 105 30.75 -13.56 -42.36
CA TYR A 105 29.69 -12.79 -43.00
C TYR A 105 29.56 -11.38 -42.41
N GLY A 106 29.88 -11.16 -41.15
CA GLY A 106 29.97 -9.86 -40.50
C GLY A 106 31.02 -8.97 -41.16
N HIS A 107 32.26 -9.43 -41.30
CA HIS A 107 33.31 -8.69 -42.02
C HIS A 107 32.94 -8.44 -43.51
N PHE A 108 32.26 -9.39 -44.17
CA PHE A 108 31.70 -9.16 -45.51
C PHE A 108 30.66 -8.03 -45.53
N ILE A 109 29.75 -7.99 -44.55
CA ILE A 109 28.72 -6.96 -44.43
C ILE A 109 29.37 -5.59 -44.20
N ASP A 110 30.28 -5.47 -43.23
CA ASP A 110 30.95 -4.21 -42.90
C ASP A 110 31.64 -3.61 -44.13
N ALA A 111 32.48 -4.41 -44.81
CA ALA A 111 33.19 -4.01 -46.04
C ALA A 111 32.27 -3.60 -47.22
N HIS A 112 30.97 -3.91 -47.18
CA HIS A 112 29.99 -3.52 -48.20
C HIS A 112 29.11 -2.33 -47.78
N ILE A 113 28.98 -2.03 -46.49
CA ILE A 113 28.17 -0.92 -45.99
C ILE A 113 29.03 0.27 -45.52
N ASN A 114 30.28 0.05 -45.14
CA ASN A 114 31.23 1.05 -44.67
C ASN A 114 32.32 1.34 -45.72
N GLN A 115 32.65 2.62 -45.91
CA GLN A 115 33.72 3.08 -46.82
C GLN A 115 35.07 3.29 -46.12
N THR A 116 35.08 3.13 -44.81
CA THR A 116 36.25 3.18 -43.94
C THR A 116 35.95 2.17 -42.87
N ASP A 117 36.88 1.23 -42.69
CA ASP A 117 36.78 0.13 -41.75
C ASP A 117 36.32 0.61 -40.38
N SER A 118 35.40 -0.13 -39.76
CA SER A 118 35.01 0.10 -38.38
C SER A 118 36.18 -0.27 -37.45
N ALA A 119 36.02 -0.07 -36.14
CA ALA A 119 37.10 -0.30 -35.19
C ALA A 119 36.66 -1.31 -34.15
N GLY A 120 37.07 -2.56 -34.37
CA GLY A 120 36.76 -3.70 -33.54
C GLY A 120 36.96 -5.01 -34.29
N ASP A 121 36.44 -6.08 -33.71
CA ASP A 121 35.99 -7.27 -34.40
C ASP A 121 34.46 -7.16 -34.57
N GLU A 122 34.01 -6.49 -35.64
CA GLU A 122 32.59 -6.42 -36.00
C GLU A 122 32.01 -7.78 -36.43
N GLY A 123 32.87 -8.75 -36.77
CA GLY A 123 32.53 -10.12 -37.10
C GLY A 123 31.95 -10.86 -35.90
N ASP A 124 32.71 -11.04 -34.82
CA ASP A 124 32.25 -11.77 -33.64
C ASP A 124 31.11 -11.04 -32.92
N ILE A 125 31.09 -9.70 -32.92
CA ILE A 125 29.92 -8.94 -32.44
C ILE A 125 28.67 -9.32 -33.22
N PHE A 126 28.74 -9.34 -34.55
CA PHE A 126 27.60 -9.74 -35.39
C PHE A 126 27.23 -11.23 -35.19
N SER A 127 28.22 -12.11 -35.08
CA SER A 127 28.03 -13.55 -34.82
C SER A 127 27.26 -13.80 -33.53
N ASN A 128 27.67 -13.17 -32.43
CA ASN A 128 27.00 -13.25 -31.13
C ASN A 128 25.55 -12.75 -31.21
N LEU A 129 25.32 -11.59 -31.82
CA LEU A 129 23.97 -11.01 -31.91
C LEU A 129 23.01 -11.82 -32.79
N VAL A 130 23.47 -12.37 -33.92
CA VAL A 130 22.66 -13.24 -34.79
C VAL A 130 22.33 -14.57 -34.10
N ARG A 131 23.23 -15.06 -33.24
CA ARG A 131 23.02 -16.28 -32.42
C ARG A 131 22.15 -16.04 -31.18
N GLY A 132 21.79 -14.79 -30.88
CA GLY A 132 20.96 -14.42 -29.73
C GLY A 132 21.73 -14.26 -28.40
N ASN A 133 23.06 -14.24 -28.44
CA ASN A 133 23.90 -14.05 -27.26
C ASN A 133 23.78 -12.60 -26.76
N SER A 134 23.57 -12.42 -25.46
CA SER A 134 23.54 -11.09 -24.84
C SER A 134 24.96 -10.60 -24.55
N LEU A 135 25.45 -9.66 -25.36
CA LEU A 135 26.76 -9.02 -25.15
C LEU A 135 26.69 -8.00 -24.02
N SER A 136 27.54 -8.14 -23.00
CA SER A 136 27.68 -7.10 -21.97
C SER A 136 28.34 -5.85 -22.57
N ALA A 137 28.10 -4.67 -22.00
CA ALA A 137 28.75 -3.44 -22.45
C ALA A 137 30.30 -3.50 -22.32
N GLY A 138 30.83 -4.32 -21.41
CA GLY A 138 32.26 -4.59 -21.27
C GLY A 138 32.80 -5.48 -22.39
N THR A 139 32.10 -6.58 -22.68
CA THR A 139 32.41 -7.50 -23.78
C THR A 139 32.34 -6.78 -25.13
N LEU A 140 31.27 -6.00 -25.36
CA LEU A 140 31.10 -5.17 -26.55
C LEU A 140 32.21 -4.10 -26.68
N GLN A 141 32.72 -3.57 -25.57
CA GLN A 141 33.81 -2.59 -25.58
C GLN A 141 35.20 -3.25 -25.73
N ALA A 142 35.35 -4.53 -25.34
CA ALA A 142 36.53 -5.32 -25.60
C ALA A 142 36.61 -5.68 -27.09
N LEU A 143 35.54 -6.25 -27.66
CA LEU A 143 35.44 -6.57 -29.09
C LEU A 143 35.59 -5.31 -29.96
N LYS A 144 35.01 -4.16 -29.57
CA LYS A 144 35.26 -2.84 -30.23
C LYS A 144 36.61 -2.19 -29.90
N GLY A 145 37.48 -2.89 -29.20
CA GLY A 145 38.83 -2.46 -28.85
C GLY A 145 39.92 -3.43 -29.33
N GLU A 146 39.52 -4.62 -29.79
CA GLU A 146 40.36 -5.59 -30.47
C GLU A 146 40.55 -5.16 -31.93
N ASN A 147 41.76 -5.39 -32.46
CA ASN A 147 42.22 -4.88 -33.75
C ASN A 147 43.55 -5.58 -34.13
N ASP A 148 43.59 -6.91 -34.05
CA ASP A 148 44.79 -7.74 -34.23
C ASP A 148 44.93 -8.30 -35.65
N HIS A 149 44.81 -7.39 -36.63
CA HIS A 149 44.98 -7.69 -38.05
C HIS A 149 46.42 -8.14 -38.35
N ALA A 150 46.53 -9.30 -38.99
CA ALA A 150 47.72 -9.78 -39.69
C ALA A 150 47.43 -9.94 -41.19
N THR A 151 48.41 -9.73 -42.06
CA THR A 151 48.21 -9.85 -43.51
C THR A 151 48.92 -11.08 -44.07
N ILE A 152 48.17 -11.97 -44.73
CA ILE A 152 48.72 -13.08 -45.53
C ILE A 152 48.70 -12.74 -47.02
N THR A 153 49.51 -13.43 -47.83
CA THR A 153 49.51 -13.28 -49.29
C THR A 153 49.05 -14.55 -49.97
N LEU A 154 47.89 -14.50 -50.63
CA LEU A 154 47.33 -15.58 -51.45
C LEU A 154 47.34 -15.15 -52.93
N ASP A 155 47.93 -15.97 -53.81
CA ASP A 155 48.07 -15.70 -55.25
C ASP A 155 48.61 -14.29 -55.63
N GLY A 156 49.36 -13.66 -54.72
CA GLY A 156 49.94 -12.32 -54.91
C GLY A 156 49.04 -11.16 -54.46
N GLN A 157 47.87 -11.43 -53.87
CA GLN A 157 47.02 -10.43 -53.22
C GLN A 157 47.16 -10.51 -51.70
N SER A 158 47.09 -9.35 -51.04
CA SER A 158 46.99 -9.26 -49.58
C SER A 158 45.57 -9.60 -49.12
N ILE A 159 45.49 -10.44 -48.10
CA ILE A 159 44.27 -10.76 -47.35
C ILE A 159 44.58 -10.47 -45.88
N GLU A 160 43.69 -9.76 -45.21
CA GLU A 160 43.77 -9.50 -43.77
C GLU A 160 43.07 -10.65 -43.03
N ILE A 161 43.66 -11.09 -41.92
CA ILE A 161 43.21 -12.19 -41.05
C ILE A 161 43.48 -11.79 -39.60
N GLU A 162 42.67 -12.23 -38.66
CA GLU A 162 42.85 -11.91 -37.24
C GLU A 162 43.68 -13.00 -36.53
N GLN A 163 44.50 -12.62 -35.52
CA GLN A 163 45.48 -13.52 -34.90
C GLN A 163 45.60 -13.40 -33.38
N ASN A 164 44.83 -14.23 -32.67
CA ASN A 164 44.97 -14.58 -31.24
C ASN A 164 46.40 -14.39 -30.64
N VAL A 165 46.63 -13.28 -29.93
CA VAL A 165 47.95 -12.91 -29.37
C VAL A 165 48.16 -13.38 -27.92
N SER A 166 49.19 -14.20 -27.66
CA SER A 166 49.52 -14.68 -26.31
C SER A 166 50.30 -13.65 -25.45
N THR A 167 49.87 -13.40 -24.21
CA THR A 167 50.42 -12.35 -23.35
C THR A 167 51.63 -12.78 -22.49
N LEU A 168 52.84 -12.46 -22.94
CA LEU A 168 54.08 -12.60 -22.16
C LEU A 168 54.77 -11.25 -21.85
N GLY A 169 54.39 -10.66 -20.72
CA GLY A 169 55.27 -9.84 -19.87
C GLY A 169 55.28 -8.31 -20.05
N PHE A 170 54.85 -7.59 -19.01
CA PHE A 170 55.59 -6.41 -18.53
C PHE A 170 55.35 -6.09 -17.04
N LEU A 171 56.20 -5.24 -16.46
CA LEU A 171 56.30 -4.96 -15.03
C LEU A 171 55.47 -3.74 -14.55
N VAL A 172 54.92 -3.89 -13.33
CA VAL A 172 54.73 -2.89 -12.26
C VAL A 172 54.66 -1.40 -12.62
N SER A 173 53.46 -0.80 -12.58
CA SER A 173 53.22 0.48 -11.88
C SER A 173 51.73 0.66 -11.55
N GLN A 174 51.39 1.52 -10.58
CA GLN A 174 50.01 1.78 -10.18
C GLN A 174 49.38 2.90 -11.02
N SER A 175 48.23 2.62 -11.64
CA SER A 175 47.21 3.62 -11.98
C SER A 175 45.84 2.99 -11.74
N TYR A 176 44.95 3.72 -11.05
CA TYR A 176 43.57 3.27 -10.83
C TYR A 176 42.71 3.65 -12.05
N PHE A 177 41.96 2.68 -12.58
CA PHE A 177 40.78 2.93 -13.39
C PHE A 177 39.61 2.18 -12.76
N THR A 178 38.52 2.92 -12.49
CA THR A 178 37.25 2.39 -11.97
C THR A 178 36.19 2.65 -13.03
N ASN A 179 35.70 1.59 -13.68
CA ASN A 179 34.48 1.68 -14.47
C ASN A 179 33.26 1.57 -13.56
N TYR A 180 32.19 2.26 -13.93
CA TYR A 180 30.89 2.25 -13.27
C TYR A 180 29.83 2.15 -14.36
N ASP A 181 28.76 1.38 -14.13
CA ASP A 181 27.52 1.53 -14.89
C ASP A 181 26.85 2.90 -14.58
N THR A 182 25.89 3.30 -15.42
CA THR A 182 25.02 4.47 -15.30
C THR A 182 24.30 4.62 -13.94
N LEU A 183 24.10 3.54 -13.17
CA LEU A 183 23.60 3.57 -11.78
C LEU A 183 24.68 3.26 -10.72
N ASN A 184 25.95 3.28 -11.11
CA ASN A 184 27.13 3.17 -10.25
C ASN A 184 27.25 1.83 -9.49
N ARG A 185 26.70 0.75 -10.06
CA ARG A 185 26.71 -0.63 -9.56
C ARG A 185 27.71 -1.52 -10.36
N PRO A 186 28.32 -2.55 -9.76
CA PRO A 186 29.20 -3.50 -10.45
C PRO A 186 28.46 -4.73 -11.00
N SER A 187 29.00 -5.31 -12.09
CA SER A 187 28.55 -6.56 -12.73
C SER A 187 29.66 -7.63 -12.72
N PHE A 188 29.30 -8.90 -12.98
CA PHE A 188 30.18 -10.08 -12.91
C PHE A 188 30.47 -10.66 -14.31
N GLU A 189 31.59 -11.38 -14.45
CA GLU A 189 31.94 -12.14 -15.67
C GLU A 189 32.82 -13.36 -15.30
N ASN A 190 32.59 -14.51 -15.94
CA ASN A 190 33.35 -15.75 -15.77
C ASN A 190 34.11 -16.06 -17.06
N VAL A 191 35.43 -16.21 -17.01
CA VAL A 191 36.26 -16.55 -18.18
C VAL A 191 37.11 -17.80 -17.92
N ARG A 192 36.91 -18.84 -18.74
CA ARG A 192 37.70 -20.07 -18.81
C ARG A 192 39.04 -19.80 -19.51
N THR A 193 40.11 -20.49 -19.14
CA THR A 193 41.33 -20.56 -19.97
C THR A 193 41.64 -21.98 -20.41
N ILE A 194 41.96 -22.15 -21.69
CA ILE A 194 42.41 -23.40 -22.30
C ILE A 194 43.95 -23.46 -22.19
N GLY A 195 44.50 -24.63 -21.89
CA GLY A 195 45.94 -24.83 -21.73
C GLY A 195 46.70 -24.76 -23.06
N ASN A 196 47.86 -24.08 -23.07
CA ASN A 196 48.76 -24.06 -24.23
C ASN A 196 49.77 -25.22 -24.14
N THR A 197 49.75 -26.10 -25.14
CA THR A 197 50.72 -27.20 -25.29
C THR A 197 52.05 -26.72 -25.84
N ASN A 198 53.17 -27.05 -25.18
CA ASN A 198 54.37 -27.65 -25.82
C ASN A 198 55.51 -27.86 -24.80
N PHE A 199 55.78 -29.12 -24.41
CA PHE A 199 57.07 -29.80 -24.66
C PHE A 199 57.08 -31.22 -24.06
N SER A 200 57.16 -32.19 -24.97
CA SER A 200 57.51 -33.62 -24.84
C SER A 200 57.93 -34.24 -23.48
N SER A 201 57.30 -35.40 -23.22
CA SER A 201 57.86 -36.67 -22.73
C SER A 201 57.86 -37.03 -21.22
N ILE A 202 56.99 -38.00 -20.90
CA ILE A 202 57.15 -39.12 -19.95
C ILE A 202 57.03 -38.80 -18.43
N ILE A 203 55.92 -39.32 -17.86
CA ILE A 203 55.54 -39.51 -16.43
C ILE A 203 54.76 -38.36 -15.75
N GLN A 204 53.46 -38.66 -15.53
CA GLN A 204 52.49 -38.26 -14.48
C GLN A 204 52.49 -36.86 -13.83
N GLN A 205 51.28 -36.25 -13.85
CA GLN A 205 50.65 -35.34 -12.87
C GLN A 205 51.34 -33.99 -12.55
N SER A 206 50.69 -32.87 -12.89
CA SER A 206 49.75 -32.15 -11.99
C SER A 206 49.54 -30.71 -12.48
N ASP A 207 48.36 -30.37 -12.99
CA ASP A 207 47.99 -28.97 -13.23
C ASP A 207 47.57 -28.30 -11.91
N GLY A 208 48.15 -27.15 -11.60
CA GLY A 208 47.95 -26.45 -10.32
C GLY A 208 47.09 -25.21 -10.47
N TYR A 209 45.88 -25.23 -9.90
CA TYR A 209 44.96 -24.09 -9.86
C TYR A 209 45.51 -22.90 -9.05
N ARG A 210 45.14 -21.67 -9.44
CA ARG A 210 45.39 -20.44 -8.67
C ARG A 210 44.25 -19.43 -8.78
N ALA A 211 43.46 -19.27 -7.72
CA ALA A 211 42.58 -18.11 -7.56
C ALA A 211 43.36 -16.84 -7.15
N ARG A 212 42.84 -15.65 -7.47
CA ARG A 212 43.27 -14.36 -6.89
C ARG A 212 42.06 -13.50 -6.53
N PHE A 213 41.91 -13.15 -5.25
CA PHE A 213 41.00 -12.10 -4.79
C PHE A 213 41.73 -10.77 -4.61
N LYS A 214 41.03 -9.62 -4.74
CA LYS A 214 41.63 -8.30 -4.54
C LYS A 214 40.74 -7.31 -3.77
N TYR A 215 41.01 -7.24 -2.47
CA TYR A 215 40.74 -6.17 -1.50
C TYR A 215 39.28 -5.79 -1.13
N THR A 216 38.97 -6.15 0.12
CA THR A 216 38.07 -5.44 1.04
C THR A 216 38.47 -3.97 1.24
N LYS A 217 37.52 -3.12 1.67
CA LYS A 217 37.84 -1.80 2.24
C LYS A 217 36.99 -1.47 3.46
N PHE A 218 37.65 -1.09 4.55
CA PHE A 218 37.03 -0.63 5.80
C PHE A 218 36.49 0.80 5.67
N THR A 219 35.38 1.09 6.35
CA THR A 219 34.86 2.45 6.50
C THR A 219 35.59 3.21 7.62
N SER A 220 36.06 4.42 7.30
CA SER A 220 36.46 5.41 8.29
C SER A 220 35.66 6.69 8.06
N GLY A 221 34.65 6.92 8.89
CA GLY A 221 34.18 8.29 9.14
C GLY A 221 34.99 8.91 10.29
N PRO A 222 34.68 10.15 10.71
CA PRO A 222 34.23 11.28 9.90
C PRO A 222 35.17 12.48 10.10
N ASN A 223 35.63 13.13 9.03
CA ASN A 223 36.02 14.56 8.99
C ASN A 223 36.64 14.92 7.63
N ALA A 224 36.05 15.88 6.92
CA ALA A 224 36.73 16.56 5.82
C ALA A 224 37.71 17.59 6.44
N GLY A 225 39.02 17.43 6.18
CA GLY A 225 40.03 18.25 6.86
C GLY A 225 41.41 18.25 6.20
N ASN A 226 41.55 19.04 5.14
CA ASN A 226 42.78 19.70 4.64
C ASN A 226 44.08 18.89 4.40
N TRP A 227 44.43 18.83 3.10
CA TRP A 227 45.77 19.02 2.48
C TRP A 227 47.00 18.19 2.93
N ASN A 228 47.60 17.52 1.94
CA ASN A 228 49.03 17.22 1.72
C ASN A 228 50.01 17.24 2.91
N THR A 229 50.79 16.15 3.10
CA THR A 229 52.24 16.05 2.74
C THR A 229 52.83 14.70 3.19
N ILE A 230 53.92 14.26 2.55
CA ILE A 230 54.65 12.98 2.72
C ILE A 230 55.61 13.02 3.94
N ILE A 231 55.89 11.86 4.58
CA ILE A 231 57.19 11.34 5.15
C ILE A 231 56.98 10.46 6.43
N PRO A 232 57.80 9.41 6.72
CA PRO A 232 57.34 8.22 7.45
C PRO A 232 58.09 7.82 8.75
N ASN A 233 57.56 6.78 9.44
CA ASN A 233 58.23 5.77 10.31
C ASN A 233 58.70 6.17 11.74
N THR A 234 58.21 5.48 12.81
CA THR A 234 58.99 4.75 13.88
C THR A 234 58.18 4.30 15.15
N THR A 235 58.02 2.97 15.32
CA THR A 235 58.20 2.07 16.52
C THR A 235 57.85 2.36 18.02
N TYR A 236 57.15 1.36 18.63
CA TYR A 236 57.23 0.77 20.03
C TYR A 236 56.74 1.53 21.31
N PRO A 237 56.43 0.87 22.46
CA PRO A 237 55.97 -0.52 22.76
C PRO A 237 54.75 -0.62 23.77
N ALA A 238 54.39 -1.83 24.26
CA ALA A 238 53.17 -2.14 25.05
C ALA A 238 53.32 -2.19 26.61
N ILE A 239 52.20 -2.14 27.36
CA ILE A 239 52.09 -2.38 28.84
C ILE A 239 50.74 -3.12 29.19
N PRO A 240 50.63 -4.00 30.24
CA PRO A 240 49.53 -4.99 30.35
C PRO A 240 48.74 -5.13 31.70
N PHE A 241 47.67 -5.95 31.70
CA PHE A 241 46.94 -6.68 32.78
C PHE A 241 46.18 -5.96 33.95
N THR A 242 44.91 -6.35 34.24
CA THR A 242 44.48 -7.26 35.36
C THR A 242 42.94 -7.30 35.67
N ASN A 243 42.43 -8.49 36.08
CA ASN A 243 41.24 -8.87 36.91
C ASN A 243 39.81 -8.36 36.55
N ILE A 244 38.74 -9.16 36.35
CA ILE A 244 38.11 -10.36 37.00
C ILE A 244 37.18 -10.04 38.20
N ASN A 245 35.84 -10.17 38.02
CA ASN A 245 34.88 -10.96 38.85
C ASN A 245 33.37 -10.64 38.64
N SER A 246 32.56 -11.61 38.18
CA SER A 246 31.28 -12.09 38.77
C SER A 246 30.46 -12.96 37.79
N VAL A 247 29.62 -13.87 38.30
CA VAL A 247 29.03 -15.03 37.56
C VAL A 247 27.47 -14.92 37.48
N PRO A 248 26.67 -15.88 36.93
CA PRO A 248 25.79 -15.59 35.79
C PRO A 248 24.27 -15.62 36.09
N ASN A 249 23.47 -15.11 35.14
CA ASN A 249 22.02 -15.32 35.04
C ASN A 249 21.73 -16.07 33.70
N PRO A 250 20.74 -16.99 33.62
CA PRO A 250 20.61 -17.85 32.44
C PRO A 250 19.88 -17.14 31.29
N SER A 251 20.65 -16.76 30.27
CA SER A 251 20.17 -16.17 29.01
C SER A 251 19.40 -17.17 28.12
N PRO A 252 18.67 -16.70 27.09
CA PRO A 252 17.93 -17.57 26.17
C PRO A 252 18.83 -18.63 25.52
N LEU A 253 18.30 -19.84 25.32
CA LEU A 253 19.05 -20.98 24.78
C LEU A 253 19.25 -20.85 23.26
N THR A 254 20.30 -20.14 22.87
CA THR A 254 20.74 -19.99 21.48
C THR A 254 21.45 -21.25 21.00
N TYR A 255 21.02 -21.83 19.87
CA TYR A 255 21.76 -22.91 19.20
C TYR A 255 23.05 -22.35 18.58
N THR A 256 24.20 -22.64 19.20
CA THR A 256 25.52 -22.21 18.71
C THR A 256 26.41 -23.40 18.36
N THR A 257 26.59 -23.59 17.06
CA THR A 257 27.78 -24.26 16.51
C THR A 257 28.89 -23.21 16.42
N THR A 258 29.95 -23.37 17.21
CA THR A 258 31.10 -22.44 17.19
C THR A 258 32.35 -23.18 16.75
N ILE A 259 32.92 -22.75 15.62
CA ILE A 259 34.20 -23.22 15.10
C ILE A 259 35.28 -22.22 15.50
N THR A 260 36.31 -22.69 16.20
CA THR A 260 37.43 -21.84 16.64
C THR A 260 38.62 -22.03 15.68
N PRO A 261 39.14 -20.98 15.03
CA PRO A 261 40.35 -21.08 14.21
C PRO A 261 41.56 -21.53 15.05
N LEU A 262 42.37 -22.44 14.52
CA LEU A 262 43.60 -22.86 15.18
C LEU A 262 44.69 -21.79 15.03
N THR A 263 45.42 -21.53 16.11
CA THR A 263 46.48 -20.51 16.13
C THR A 263 47.74 -20.98 15.41
N SER A 264 47.94 -20.49 14.19
CA SER A 264 49.22 -20.30 13.49
C SER A 264 50.23 -21.46 13.51
N THR A 265 50.40 -22.12 12.36
CA THR A 265 51.73 -22.32 11.69
C THR A 265 51.61 -23.12 10.38
N VAL A 266 50.48 -23.76 10.11
CA VAL A 266 50.21 -24.46 8.84
C VAL A 266 49.28 -23.62 7.94
N LYS A 267 49.56 -23.72 6.65
CA LYS A 267 49.08 -22.94 5.51
C LYS A 267 47.54 -22.79 5.44
N GLY A 268 47.07 -21.64 4.94
CA GLY A 268 46.03 -21.67 3.89
C GLY A 268 44.57 -21.33 4.18
N LEU A 269 44.11 -21.07 5.42
CA LEU A 269 42.68 -20.78 5.65
C LEU A 269 42.30 -19.36 5.15
N ILE A 270 41.33 -19.27 4.23
CA ILE A 270 40.72 -18.01 3.74
C ILE A 270 39.24 -17.96 4.18
N ILE A 271 38.78 -16.80 4.67
CA ILE A 271 37.39 -16.55 5.08
C ILE A 271 36.98 -15.18 4.50
N HIS A 272 35.79 -15.07 3.89
CA HIS A 272 35.25 -13.81 3.35
C HIS A 272 33.80 -13.54 3.78
N THR A 273 33.45 -12.25 3.88
CA THR A 273 32.12 -11.67 4.13
C THR A 273 32.07 -10.28 3.46
N ALA A 274 30.92 -9.80 2.98
CA ALA A 274 30.78 -8.50 2.29
C ALA A 274 29.49 -7.74 2.66
N ASP A 275 29.55 -6.40 2.73
CA ASP A 275 28.48 -5.51 3.24
C ASP A 275 28.34 -4.18 2.42
N ASN A 276 27.08 -3.80 2.11
CA ASN A 276 26.41 -2.46 2.23
C ASN A 276 26.63 -1.19 1.34
N LEU A 277 25.47 -0.70 0.81
CA LEU A 277 24.89 0.69 0.85
C LEU A 277 25.58 1.86 0.06
N PRO A 278 25.10 3.15 0.04
CA PRO A 278 23.87 3.84 0.55
C PRO A 278 23.11 4.61 -0.60
N PRO A 279 22.62 5.89 -0.55
CA PRO A 279 22.01 6.77 0.49
C PRO A 279 20.70 7.55 0.07
N MET A 280 19.96 8.20 1.01
CA MET A 280 19.49 9.62 0.98
C MET A 280 18.63 10.00 2.25
N PRO A 281 18.55 11.28 2.72
CA PRO A 281 18.68 11.55 4.18
C PRO A 281 17.75 12.60 4.88
N ASN A 282 17.53 12.41 6.20
CA ASN A 282 17.56 13.37 7.35
C ASN A 282 16.59 14.60 7.39
N PRO A 283 15.86 14.90 8.51
CA PRO A 283 16.43 15.64 9.65
C PRO A 283 15.91 15.30 11.08
N TRP A 284 16.59 15.87 12.10
CA TRP A 284 16.28 15.98 13.56
C TRP A 284 16.91 14.93 14.51
N GLY A 285 17.77 15.44 15.42
CA GLY A 285 18.70 14.71 16.29
C GLY A 285 18.06 13.74 17.31
N ALA A 286 18.74 12.66 17.70
CA ALA A 286 20.06 12.53 18.35
C ALA A 286 19.91 12.27 19.86
N GLU A 287 20.41 11.13 20.35
CA GLU A 287 21.32 11.07 21.51
C GLU A 287 21.91 9.65 21.74
N ASN A 288 23.22 9.64 22.02
CA ASN A 288 24.08 8.64 22.67
C ASN A 288 23.58 7.19 22.89
N TRP A 289 24.31 6.21 22.33
CA TRP A 289 24.90 5.08 23.09
C TRP A 289 26.19 4.61 22.40
N THR A 290 27.28 4.52 23.18
CA THR A 290 28.58 3.99 22.74
C THR A 290 28.99 2.83 23.66
N GLU A 291 29.84 1.92 23.18
CA GLU A 291 30.62 0.95 23.97
C GLU A 291 29.89 -0.29 24.58
N ALA A 292 29.15 -1.09 23.77
CA ALA A 292 28.74 -2.44 24.19
C ALA A 292 28.54 -3.52 23.10
N ASN A 293 29.10 -3.39 21.88
CA ASN A 293 28.80 -4.32 20.77
C ASN A 293 30.00 -4.91 20.00
N ASN A 294 31.23 -4.77 20.50
CA ASN A 294 32.38 -5.43 19.89
C ASN A 294 32.51 -6.88 20.41
N MET A 295 32.59 -7.84 19.46
CA MET A 295 32.94 -9.26 19.63
C MET A 295 31.82 -10.30 19.91
N LEU A 296 30.54 -10.02 19.60
CA LEU A 296 29.51 -11.06 19.55
C LEU A 296 28.56 -10.89 18.34
N ASN A 297 28.99 -11.38 17.15
CA ASN A 297 28.16 -11.76 15.99
C ASN A 297 29.02 -12.22 14.78
N THR A 298 30.15 -12.89 15.01
CA THR A 298 31.05 -13.38 13.94
C THR A 298 30.56 -14.66 13.27
N LEU A 299 29.38 -14.57 12.63
CA LEU A 299 28.92 -15.32 11.45
C LEU A 299 27.60 -14.64 11.03
N ALA A 300 27.57 -13.98 9.88
CA ALA A 300 26.35 -13.38 9.34
C ALA A 300 25.40 -14.47 8.80
N PHE A 301 24.10 -14.28 8.97
CA PHE A 301 23.08 -15.03 8.24
C PHE A 301 22.91 -14.41 6.85
N ASN A 302 22.67 -15.21 5.81
CA ASN A 302 22.02 -14.70 4.60
C ASN A 302 20.50 -14.57 4.85
N ALA A 303 19.77 -13.94 3.92
CA ALA A 303 18.32 -13.68 4.09
C ALA A 303 17.47 -14.98 4.27
N ALA A 304 17.98 -16.13 3.84
CA ALA A 304 17.34 -17.44 4.00
C ALA A 304 17.72 -18.19 5.30
N GLY A 305 18.64 -17.65 6.13
CA GLY A 305 19.02 -18.25 7.41
C GLY A 305 20.03 -19.40 7.34
N ASN A 306 20.57 -19.70 6.16
CA ASN A 306 21.53 -20.79 5.96
C ASN A 306 22.93 -20.44 6.50
N LYS A 307 23.69 -21.47 6.86
CA LYS A 307 25.10 -21.36 7.28
C LYS A 307 25.96 -22.24 6.38
N TYR A 308 26.99 -21.66 5.79
CA TYR A 308 27.97 -22.37 4.97
C TYR A 308 29.37 -22.17 5.56
N LEU A 309 30.22 -23.17 5.40
CA LEU A 309 31.66 -23.07 5.59
C LEU A 309 32.33 -23.66 4.35
N LEU A 310 33.23 -22.91 3.72
CA LEU A 310 34.19 -23.49 2.78
C LEU A 310 35.52 -23.72 3.51
N ALA A 311 36.12 -24.87 3.27
CA ALA A 311 37.51 -25.15 3.55
C ALA A 311 38.11 -25.82 2.30
N GLU A 312 39.00 -25.11 1.62
CA GLU A 312 39.81 -25.62 0.52
C GLU A 312 41.21 -25.95 1.08
N ASP A 313 41.75 -27.14 0.78
CA ASP A 313 43.17 -27.45 1.00
C ASP A 313 43.73 -28.31 -0.14
N THR A 314 45.02 -28.14 -0.39
CA THR A 314 45.80 -28.83 -1.44
C THR A 314 47.00 -29.51 -0.76
N SER A 315 46.76 -30.58 0.02
CA SER A 315 47.78 -31.17 0.89
C SER A 315 48.20 -32.61 0.56
N TYR A 316 49.51 -32.83 0.63
CA TYR A 316 50.14 -34.14 0.48
C TYR A 316 50.21 -34.89 1.82
N GLY A 317 49.42 -35.95 1.96
CA GLY A 317 49.88 -37.17 2.63
C GLY A 317 49.76 -37.31 4.16
N THR A 318 48.92 -36.52 4.86
CA THR A 318 48.59 -36.77 6.27
C THR A 318 47.13 -36.46 6.61
N THR A 319 46.56 -37.15 7.60
CA THR A 319 45.29 -36.79 8.25
C THR A 319 45.20 -35.29 8.53
N LEU A 320 44.23 -34.61 7.93
CA LEU A 320 44.03 -33.17 8.10
C LEU A 320 42.94 -32.90 9.14
N ASN A 321 43.22 -32.04 10.11
CA ASN A 321 42.16 -31.44 10.95
C ASN A 321 41.60 -30.24 10.19
N VAL A 322 40.44 -30.41 9.58
CA VAL A 322 39.77 -29.36 8.78
C VAL A 322 39.06 -28.32 9.64
N GLY A 323 38.84 -28.61 10.93
CA GLY A 323 38.21 -27.68 11.85
C GLY A 323 37.65 -28.33 13.11
N ARG A 324 37.24 -27.48 14.06
CA ARG A 324 36.70 -27.89 15.35
C ARG A 324 35.21 -27.58 15.45
N LEU A 325 34.38 -28.61 15.36
CA LEU A 325 32.92 -28.56 15.47
C LEU A 325 32.48 -28.58 16.94
N SER A 326 31.85 -27.52 17.44
CA SER A 326 31.16 -27.56 18.74
C SER A 326 29.69 -27.90 18.56
N TYR A 327 29.24 -29.06 19.06
CA TYR A 327 27.86 -29.54 18.96
C TYR A 327 27.16 -29.44 20.31
N SER A 328 26.02 -28.74 20.38
CA SER A 328 25.20 -28.62 21.59
C SER A 328 23.78 -29.12 21.35
N TYR A 329 23.31 -30.00 22.25
CA TYR A 329 22.11 -30.80 22.07
C TYR A 329 21.38 -31.07 23.40
N ASN A 330 20.05 -31.28 23.33
CA ASN A 330 19.12 -31.49 24.44
C ASN A 330 18.27 -32.76 24.14
N PRO A 331 18.04 -33.68 25.09
CA PRO A 331 18.28 -35.11 24.85
C PRO A 331 17.12 -35.94 24.25
N ILE A 332 16.30 -35.40 23.34
CA ILE A 332 15.09 -36.11 22.84
C ILE A 332 15.28 -36.83 21.48
N THR A 333 15.88 -36.21 20.44
CA THR A 333 16.40 -36.96 19.27
C THR A 333 17.58 -36.27 18.58
N PRO A 334 18.75 -36.92 18.41
CA PRO A 334 19.89 -36.33 17.70
C PRO A 334 19.56 -36.08 16.22
N LYS A 335 19.80 -34.86 15.72
CA LYS A 335 19.71 -34.58 14.28
C LYS A 335 20.99 -34.98 13.55
N PRO A 336 20.92 -35.64 12.39
CA PRO A 336 22.08 -35.83 11.50
C PRO A 336 22.62 -34.48 11.04
N LEU A 337 23.94 -34.38 10.93
CA LEU A 337 24.62 -33.39 10.12
C LEU A 337 24.97 -34.04 8.78
N GLU A 338 24.60 -33.38 7.70
CA GLU A 338 24.97 -33.78 6.35
C GLU A 338 26.32 -33.14 5.99
N VAL A 339 27.22 -33.96 5.47
CA VAL A 339 28.53 -33.56 4.97
C VAL A 339 28.65 -34.05 3.54
N THR A 340 28.60 -33.14 2.59
CA THR A 340 28.92 -33.47 1.20
C THR A 340 30.41 -33.28 1.02
N LEU A 341 31.11 -34.38 0.71
CA LEU A 341 32.48 -34.31 0.23
C LEU A 341 32.45 -34.38 -1.30
N VAL A 342 33.15 -33.45 -1.93
CA VAL A 342 33.41 -33.45 -3.37
C VAL A 342 34.91 -33.56 -3.53
N TRP A 343 35.37 -34.53 -4.33
CA TRP A 343 36.79 -34.70 -4.63
C TRP A 343 37.02 -35.01 -6.10
N THR A 344 38.23 -34.69 -6.57
CA THR A 344 38.68 -35.04 -7.92
C THR A 344 39.61 -36.26 -7.85
N ASN A 345 39.32 -37.31 -8.63
CA ASN A 345 40.06 -38.57 -8.55
C ASN A 345 40.82 -38.90 -9.85
N PRO A 346 42.17 -38.75 -9.89
CA PRO A 346 42.98 -39.19 -11.01
C PRO A 346 43.28 -40.70 -10.94
N THR A 347 42.22 -41.52 -10.99
CA THR A 347 42.21 -43.00 -11.10
C THR A 347 42.93 -43.82 -10.00
N GLY A 348 42.17 -44.67 -9.30
CA GLY A 348 42.69 -45.96 -8.82
C GLY A 348 43.02 -46.13 -7.33
N ILE A 349 42.43 -45.35 -6.41
CA ILE A 349 42.46 -45.68 -4.97
C ILE A 349 41.11 -45.37 -4.30
N ASN A 350 40.64 -46.29 -3.46
CA ASN A 350 39.35 -46.20 -2.75
C ASN A 350 39.55 -45.87 -1.26
N ASN A 351 38.53 -45.24 -0.67
CA ASN A 351 38.32 -44.89 0.75
C ASN A 351 39.10 -43.65 1.25
N LEU A 352 38.42 -42.50 1.20
CA LEU A 352 38.65 -41.34 2.06
C LEU A 352 37.71 -41.49 3.28
N ASP A 353 38.26 -41.66 4.49
CA ASP A 353 37.46 -41.72 5.72
C ASP A 353 37.21 -40.28 6.25
N VAL A 354 36.00 -40.00 6.71
CA VAL A 354 35.69 -38.79 7.51
C VAL A 354 35.26 -39.21 8.91
N TRP A 355 35.89 -38.62 9.93
CA TRP A 355 35.59 -38.93 11.32
C TRP A 355 35.66 -37.71 12.23
N VAL A 356 34.88 -37.77 13.30
CA VAL A 356 34.86 -36.74 14.34
C VAL A 356 35.44 -37.31 15.63
N LYS A 357 36.29 -36.55 16.31
CA LYS A 357 36.93 -36.95 17.56
C LYS A 357 36.56 -35.98 18.67
N ASN A 358 35.84 -36.45 19.69
CA ASN A 358 35.47 -35.60 20.81
C ASN A 358 36.74 -35.10 21.53
N THR A 359 36.87 -33.78 21.68
CA THR A 359 38.10 -33.13 22.17
C THR A 359 38.33 -33.31 23.67
N ILE A 360 37.31 -33.77 24.41
CA ILE A 360 37.37 -33.98 25.87
C ILE A 360 37.54 -35.47 26.18
N THR A 361 36.72 -36.34 25.57
CA THR A 361 36.74 -37.78 25.86
C THR A 361 37.72 -38.58 24.99
N ASN A 362 38.31 -37.96 23.95
CA ASN A 362 39.10 -38.60 22.89
C ASN A 362 38.36 -39.71 22.11
N VAL A 363 37.05 -39.91 22.33
CA VAL A 363 36.25 -40.90 21.59
C VAL A 363 36.15 -40.47 20.13
N ILE A 364 36.61 -41.35 19.24
CA ILE A 364 36.45 -41.22 17.80
C ILE A 364 35.09 -41.82 17.44
N THR A 365 34.23 -41.02 16.81
CA THR A 365 33.02 -41.50 16.14
C THR A 365 33.31 -41.46 14.65
N ALA A 366 33.57 -42.62 14.07
CA ALA A 366 33.81 -42.77 12.63
C ALA A 366 32.50 -43.17 11.95
N ALA A 367 32.11 -42.45 10.91
CA ALA A 367 31.21 -42.99 9.90
C ALA A 367 32.05 -43.87 8.97
N THR A 368 32.29 -45.12 9.36
CA THR A 368 33.05 -46.05 8.53
C THR A 368 32.12 -46.70 7.52
N LEU A 369 32.21 -46.29 6.26
CA LEU A 369 31.66 -47.04 5.13
C LEU A 369 32.69 -47.12 4.01
N THR A 370 32.86 -48.33 3.48
CA THR A 370 33.74 -48.63 2.36
C THR A 370 32.98 -48.43 1.06
N GLY A 371 33.41 -47.47 0.23
CA GLY A 371 32.83 -47.27 -1.09
C GLY A 371 33.06 -48.50 -1.98
N THR A 372 31.97 -49.07 -2.50
CA THR A 372 32.02 -49.97 -3.65
C THR A 372 31.86 -49.14 -4.92
N ASP A 373 32.99 -48.81 -5.54
CA ASP A 373 33.12 -48.31 -6.90
C ASP A 373 32.27 -49.15 -7.89
N THR A 374 31.49 -48.47 -8.73
CA THR A 374 30.76 -49.07 -9.86
C THR A 374 30.95 -48.34 -11.19
N SER A 375 31.85 -47.35 -11.32
CA SER A 375 31.99 -46.56 -12.55
C SER A 375 33.41 -46.00 -12.76
N ASN A 376 34.14 -46.63 -13.70
CA ASN A 376 35.43 -46.15 -14.21
C ASN A 376 35.27 -44.96 -15.18
N SER A 377 34.77 -43.81 -14.71
CA SER A 377 34.65 -42.57 -15.49
C SER A 377 35.39 -41.39 -14.86
N SER A 378 35.92 -40.50 -15.69
CA SER A 378 36.87 -39.45 -15.31
C SER A 378 36.18 -38.11 -15.00
N THR A 379 35.23 -38.12 -14.06
CA THR A 379 34.40 -36.97 -13.68
C THR A 379 34.38 -36.83 -12.15
N GLU A 380 33.97 -35.67 -11.64
CA GLU A 380 33.98 -35.39 -10.20
C GLU A 380 33.13 -36.40 -9.42
N ASP A 381 33.73 -37.01 -8.39
CA ASP A 381 33.03 -37.90 -7.47
C ASP A 381 32.55 -37.07 -6.26
N TYR A 382 31.29 -37.28 -5.84
CA TYR A 382 30.77 -36.73 -4.60
C TYR A 382 30.15 -37.83 -3.74
N GLU A 383 30.32 -37.74 -2.42
CA GLU A 383 29.73 -38.67 -1.46
C GLU A 383 29.14 -37.90 -0.29
N GLN A 384 27.86 -38.16 -0.01
CA GLN A 384 27.10 -37.54 1.08
C GLN A 384 27.21 -38.41 2.34
N ILE A 385 27.80 -37.86 3.40
CA ILE A 385 28.00 -38.54 4.68
C ILE A 385 27.11 -37.91 5.75
N TYR A 386 26.15 -38.68 6.23
CA TYR A 386 25.30 -38.32 7.37
C TYR A 386 25.96 -38.78 8.68
N PHE A 387 26.43 -37.85 9.51
CA PHE A 387 26.96 -38.17 10.83
C PHE A 387 26.08 -37.61 11.95
N THR A 388 25.85 -38.44 12.97
CA THR A 388 25.02 -38.10 14.13
C THR A 388 25.91 -38.10 15.38
N PRO A 389 26.25 -36.94 15.96
CA PRO A 389 27.10 -36.89 17.15
C PRO A 389 26.44 -37.59 18.34
N PRO A 390 27.16 -38.49 19.06
CA PRO A 390 26.54 -39.30 20.12
C PRO A 390 26.24 -38.50 21.41
N ALA A 391 26.77 -37.29 21.56
CA ALA A 391 26.55 -36.43 22.73
C ALA A 391 26.84 -34.95 22.44
N THR A 392 26.36 -34.06 23.31
CA THR A 392 26.82 -32.67 23.41
C THR A 392 28.31 -32.62 23.73
N GLY A 393 29.07 -31.85 22.95
CA GLY A 393 30.51 -31.68 23.14
C GLY A 393 31.19 -31.04 21.94
N THR A 394 32.48 -30.75 22.08
CA THR A 394 33.33 -30.27 20.99
C THR A 394 34.07 -31.44 20.35
N TYR A 395 34.19 -31.40 19.03
CA TYR A 395 34.76 -32.45 18.18
C TYR A 395 35.77 -31.82 17.21
N ASP A 396 36.96 -32.40 17.10
CA ASP A 396 37.85 -32.13 15.97
C ASP A 396 37.41 -32.99 14.78
N VAL A 397 37.24 -32.37 13.61
CA VAL A 397 36.80 -33.02 12.37
C VAL A 397 38.03 -33.34 11.53
N PHE A 398 38.12 -34.58 11.06
CA PHE A 398 39.26 -35.08 10.31
C PHE A 398 38.84 -35.71 8.99
N VAL A 399 39.68 -35.47 7.97
CA VAL A 399 39.61 -36.10 6.65
C VAL A 399 40.95 -36.80 6.40
N GLY A 400 40.90 -38.03 5.89
CA GLY A 400 42.10 -38.81 5.54
C GLY A 400 41.83 -40.31 5.51
N LYS A 401 42.85 -41.14 5.75
CA LYS A 401 42.68 -42.59 5.94
C LYS A 401 42.92 -42.96 7.41
N ASN A 402 42.25 -44.01 7.89
CA ASN A 402 42.55 -44.66 9.18
C ASN A 402 44.08 -44.78 9.40
N PRO A 403 44.64 -44.32 10.54
CA PRO A 403 46.08 -44.10 10.75
C PRO A 403 46.99 -45.35 10.73
N ASN A 404 46.49 -46.51 10.29
CA ASN A 404 47.19 -47.81 10.25
C ASN A 404 47.56 -48.28 8.82
N SER A 405 47.56 -47.42 7.80
CA SER A 405 47.93 -47.79 6.41
C SER A 405 48.83 -46.75 5.70
N PRO A 406 50.00 -47.12 5.15
CA PRO A 406 51.02 -46.15 4.73
C PRO A 406 51.20 -46.02 3.20
N SER A 407 50.37 -45.19 2.53
CA SER A 407 50.72 -44.39 1.33
C SER A 407 49.49 -43.74 0.69
N PHE A 408 49.65 -42.55 0.11
CA PHE A 408 48.66 -41.91 -0.78
C PHE A 408 49.31 -40.82 -1.67
N VAL A 409 48.64 -40.41 -2.75
CA VAL A 409 49.09 -39.42 -3.76
C VAL A 409 48.08 -38.24 -3.81
N GLN A 410 48.55 -37.05 -4.19
CA GLN A 410 47.82 -35.77 -4.20
C GLN A 410 46.33 -35.84 -4.62
N GLN A 411 45.45 -35.18 -3.85
CA GLN A 411 44.02 -34.98 -4.13
C GLN A 411 43.59 -33.59 -3.65
N ASP A 412 42.67 -32.97 -4.39
CA ASP A 412 41.99 -31.73 -4.01
C ASP A 412 40.54 -32.07 -3.64
N PHE A 413 40.06 -31.53 -2.51
CA PHE A 413 38.72 -31.82 -1.99
C PHE A 413 38.05 -30.59 -1.37
N SER A 414 36.73 -30.55 -1.47
CA SER A 414 35.85 -29.55 -0.87
C SER A 414 34.87 -30.23 0.09
N VAL A 415 34.66 -29.64 1.27
CA VAL A 415 33.75 -30.17 2.28
C VAL A 415 32.65 -29.16 2.58
N PHE A 416 31.42 -29.54 2.27
CA PHE A 416 30.22 -28.75 2.54
C PHE A 416 29.51 -29.28 3.77
N PHE A 417 29.07 -28.38 4.66
CA PHE A 417 28.24 -28.71 5.82
C PHE A 417 26.91 -27.98 5.67
N THR A 418 25.81 -28.73 5.55
CA THR A 418 24.45 -28.20 5.48
C THR A 418 23.69 -28.52 6.76
N SER A 419 22.64 -27.75 7.04
CA SER A 419 21.67 -28.10 8.07
C SER A 419 20.25 -27.83 7.58
N ASN A 420 19.57 -28.91 7.19
CA ASN A 420 18.17 -28.99 6.74
C ASN A 420 17.94 -28.64 5.24
N PRO A 421 17.32 -29.53 4.45
CA PRO A 421 17.01 -29.29 3.04
C PRO A 421 15.63 -28.63 2.85
N VAL A 422 15.56 -27.70 1.90
CA VAL A 422 14.38 -27.10 1.22
C VAL A 422 14.96 -26.64 -0.14
N VAL A 423 14.34 -26.72 -1.32
CA VAL A 423 12.94 -26.58 -1.79
C VAL A 423 12.75 -27.53 -2.99
N ASN A 424 11.53 -27.95 -3.38
CA ASN A 424 11.36 -28.72 -4.64
C ASN A 424 9.93 -28.88 -5.25
N GLN A 425 8.95 -28.00 -5.00
CA GLN A 425 7.58 -28.19 -5.59
C GLN A 425 6.88 -26.86 -5.92
N GLY A 426 6.45 -26.69 -7.17
CA GLY A 426 5.46 -25.69 -7.60
C GLY A 426 4.11 -26.36 -7.90
N HIS A 427 3.00 -25.74 -7.50
CA HIS A 427 1.67 -26.36 -7.62
C HIS A 427 0.63 -25.41 -8.24
N GLY A 428 -0.07 -25.89 -9.27
CA GLY A 428 -1.36 -25.36 -9.70
C GLY A 428 -2.48 -26.33 -9.35
N TRP A 429 -3.37 -25.96 -8.44
CA TRP A 429 -4.53 -26.80 -8.13
C TRP A 429 -5.62 -26.67 -9.20
N GLY A 430 -6.68 -27.48 -9.06
CA GLY A 430 -7.79 -27.56 -10.03
C GLY A 430 -8.75 -26.39 -9.98
N ASP A 431 -8.54 -25.51 -9.01
CA ASP A 431 -9.06 -24.17 -8.92
C ASP A 431 -7.90 -23.18 -8.86
N VAL A 432 -8.24 -21.91 -8.71
CA VAL A 432 -7.36 -20.75 -8.82
C VAL A 432 -6.26 -20.63 -7.76
N HIS A 433 -6.13 -21.55 -6.82
CA HIS A 433 -5.09 -21.46 -5.79
C HIS A 433 -3.76 -21.97 -6.35
N LEU A 434 -2.78 -21.09 -6.38
CA LEU A 434 -1.44 -21.33 -6.91
C LEU A 434 -0.43 -21.29 -5.77
N VAL A 435 0.54 -22.20 -5.81
CA VAL A 435 1.74 -22.16 -4.96
C VAL A 435 2.93 -22.00 -5.90
N ASN A 436 3.63 -20.88 -5.78
CA ASN A 436 4.83 -20.62 -6.56
C ASN A 436 5.99 -21.57 -6.18
N PHE A 437 7.05 -21.62 -6.99
CA PHE A 437 8.16 -22.54 -6.77
C PHE A 437 8.86 -22.36 -5.40
N ASP A 438 8.79 -21.17 -4.83
CA ASP A 438 9.37 -20.83 -3.52
C ASP A 438 8.40 -21.04 -2.34
N GLY A 439 7.31 -21.78 -2.59
CA GLY A 439 6.41 -22.32 -1.56
C GLY A 439 5.40 -21.32 -0.99
N LYS A 440 5.16 -20.19 -1.67
CA LYS A 440 4.16 -19.20 -1.25
C LYS A 440 2.80 -19.43 -1.95
N PRO A 441 1.72 -19.68 -1.19
CA PRO A 441 0.36 -19.80 -1.72
C PRO A 441 -0.28 -18.43 -2.00
N TYR A 442 -1.13 -18.35 -3.03
CA TYR A 442 -2.01 -17.22 -3.30
C TYR A 442 -3.20 -17.59 -4.20
N ASP A 443 -4.24 -16.74 -4.20
CA ASP A 443 -5.48 -16.96 -4.96
C ASP A 443 -5.44 -16.20 -6.30
N PHE A 444 -5.81 -16.84 -7.42
CA PHE A 444 -5.72 -16.30 -8.79
C PHE A 444 -7.07 -16.27 -9.54
N GLN A 445 -8.05 -15.49 -9.08
CA GLN A 445 -9.39 -15.42 -9.69
C GLN A 445 -9.39 -14.56 -10.98
N ALA A 446 -8.82 -15.07 -12.07
CA ALA A 446 -8.79 -14.41 -13.37
C ALA A 446 -9.13 -15.35 -14.54
N VAL A 447 -10.02 -14.91 -15.42
CA VAL A 447 -10.44 -15.65 -16.64
C VAL A 447 -9.53 -15.31 -17.81
N GLY A 448 -9.10 -16.30 -18.59
CA GLY A 448 -8.27 -16.11 -19.79
C GLY A 448 -7.27 -17.25 -20.03
N GLU A 449 -6.31 -17.02 -20.94
CA GLU A 449 -5.14 -17.88 -21.12
C GLU A 449 -3.91 -17.15 -20.55
N PHE A 450 -3.10 -17.83 -19.74
CA PHE A 450 -1.96 -17.25 -19.00
C PHE A 450 -0.72 -18.14 -19.08
N ILE A 451 0.46 -17.51 -19.04
CA ILE A 451 1.74 -18.22 -18.88
C ILE A 451 1.87 -18.64 -17.42
N LEU A 452 1.74 -19.93 -17.14
CA LEU A 452 1.87 -20.49 -15.80
C LEU A 452 3.33 -20.46 -15.36
N VAL A 453 4.22 -20.93 -16.25
CA VAL A 453 5.68 -20.82 -16.14
C VAL A 453 6.29 -20.86 -17.54
N LYS A 454 7.41 -20.17 -17.75
CA LYS A 454 8.32 -20.35 -18.87
C LYS A 454 9.77 -20.24 -18.40
N SER A 455 10.67 -20.86 -19.15
CA SER A 455 12.10 -20.66 -19.08
C SER A 455 12.53 -19.38 -19.81
N LEU A 456 13.73 -18.89 -19.48
CA LEU A 456 14.44 -17.86 -20.24
C LEU A 456 15.61 -18.41 -21.07
N ILE A 457 16.00 -19.66 -20.85
CA ILE A 457 17.23 -20.27 -21.41
C ILE A 457 16.96 -21.36 -22.46
N ASP A 458 15.72 -21.87 -22.53
CA ASP A 458 15.27 -22.89 -23.47
C ASP A 458 13.77 -22.71 -23.83
N ASP A 459 13.17 -23.68 -24.53
CA ASP A 459 11.78 -23.64 -24.98
C ASP A 459 10.76 -24.23 -23.98
N PHE A 460 11.16 -24.53 -22.74
CA PHE A 460 10.24 -25.02 -21.71
C PHE A 460 9.23 -23.93 -21.32
N GLN A 461 7.94 -24.22 -21.51
CA GLN A 461 6.84 -23.38 -21.00
C GLN A 461 5.56 -24.18 -20.76
N VAL A 462 4.78 -23.75 -19.79
CA VAL A 462 3.43 -24.24 -19.49
C VAL A 462 2.46 -23.08 -19.49
N GLN A 463 1.36 -23.23 -20.23
CA GLN A 463 0.27 -22.27 -20.38
C GLN A 463 -1.01 -22.87 -19.82
N THR A 464 -1.80 -22.09 -19.07
CA THR A 464 -3.10 -22.50 -18.48
C THR A 464 -4.25 -21.70 -19.10
N ARG A 465 -5.42 -22.32 -19.20
CA ARG A 465 -6.69 -21.66 -19.54
C ARG A 465 -7.65 -21.71 -18.36
N GLN A 466 -8.00 -20.53 -17.87
CA GLN A 466 -8.98 -20.29 -16.83
C GLN A 466 -10.32 -19.84 -17.41
N LYS A 467 -11.43 -20.46 -17.02
CA LYS A 467 -12.80 -20.11 -17.44
C LYS A 467 -13.75 -19.95 -16.24
N PRO A 468 -14.84 -19.17 -16.36
CA PRO A 468 -15.81 -19.05 -15.28
C PRO A 468 -16.50 -20.38 -14.96
N TRP A 469 -16.69 -20.72 -13.68
CA TRP A 469 -17.37 -21.96 -13.29
C TRP A 469 -18.88 -21.90 -13.57
N GLY A 470 -19.31 -22.60 -14.62
CA GLY A 470 -20.72 -22.74 -15.00
C GLY A 470 -21.36 -21.40 -15.40
N ALA A 471 -22.18 -20.84 -14.51
CA ALA A 471 -22.82 -19.53 -14.70
C ALA A 471 -22.26 -18.44 -13.77
N SER A 472 -21.30 -18.77 -12.90
CA SER A 472 -20.62 -17.78 -12.07
C SER A 472 -19.74 -16.89 -12.93
N THR A 473 -19.63 -15.60 -12.57
CA THR A 473 -18.65 -14.67 -13.17
C THR A 473 -17.60 -14.20 -12.15
N THR A 474 -17.56 -14.83 -10.97
CA THR A 474 -16.73 -14.41 -9.82
C THR A 474 -15.76 -15.49 -9.36
N VAL A 475 -15.82 -16.68 -9.96
CA VAL A 475 -14.85 -17.78 -9.78
C VAL A 475 -14.43 -18.31 -11.14
N SER A 476 -13.13 -18.45 -11.36
CA SER A 476 -12.56 -19.20 -12.48
C SER A 476 -12.09 -20.60 -12.08
N VAL A 477 -11.95 -21.49 -13.06
CA VAL A 477 -11.33 -22.81 -12.94
C VAL A 477 -10.44 -23.07 -14.14
N ASN A 478 -9.43 -23.92 -13.95
CA ASN A 478 -8.61 -24.39 -15.06
C ASN A 478 -9.37 -25.44 -15.91
N THR A 479 -9.43 -25.22 -17.23
CA THR A 479 -10.09 -26.15 -18.19
C THR A 479 -9.17 -26.71 -19.26
N ALA A 480 -7.98 -26.13 -19.45
CA ALA A 480 -7.01 -26.63 -20.41
C ALA A 480 -5.59 -26.17 -20.04
N PHE A 481 -4.58 -26.95 -20.46
CA PHE A 481 -3.20 -26.47 -20.49
C PHE A 481 -2.52 -26.81 -21.82
N ALA A 482 -1.44 -26.11 -22.10
CA ALA A 482 -0.60 -26.34 -23.25
C ALA A 482 0.87 -26.18 -22.88
N THR A 483 1.75 -26.92 -23.53
CA THR A 483 3.19 -26.97 -23.24
C THR A 483 3.98 -27.32 -24.49
N THR A 484 5.22 -26.85 -24.59
CA THR A 484 6.20 -27.32 -25.58
C THR A 484 7.09 -28.39 -24.97
N ILE A 485 7.25 -29.51 -25.70
CA ILE A 485 8.04 -30.68 -25.28
C ILE A 485 8.77 -31.20 -26.52
N ASP A 486 10.10 -31.20 -26.53
CA ASP A 486 10.97 -31.58 -27.66
C ASP A 486 10.54 -30.93 -29.00
N GLY A 487 10.14 -29.64 -28.95
CA GLY A 487 9.62 -28.89 -30.09
C GLY A 487 8.18 -29.24 -30.53
N TYR A 488 7.52 -30.22 -29.91
CA TYR A 488 6.10 -30.54 -30.14
C TYR A 488 5.20 -29.65 -29.29
N ASN A 489 4.12 -29.14 -29.88
CA ASN A 489 3.09 -28.41 -29.15
C ASN A 489 2.04 -29.39 -28.61
N VAL A 490 2.01 -29.57 -27.30
CA VAL A 490 1.13 -30.50 -26.59
C VAL A 490 0.03 -29.72 -25.87
N VAL A 491 -1.23 -30.01 -26.20
CA VAL A 491 -2.41 -29.36 -25.61
C VAL A 491 -3.30 -30.41 -24.99
N TYR A 492 -3.73 -30.18 -23.75
CA TYR A 492 -4.80 -30.94 -23.10
C TYR A 492 -5.96 -29.99 -22.79
N ASP A 493 -7.18 -30.35 -23.21
CA ASP A 493 -8.37 -29.53 -23.05
C ASP A 493 -9.55 -30.40 -22.56
N SER A 494 -9.97 -30.15 -21.31
CA SER A 494 -10.97 -30.96 -20.59
C SER A 494 -12.40 -30.74 -21.09
N GLU A 495 -12.63 -29.72 -21.92
CA GLU A 495 -13.94 -29.40 -22.50
C GLU A 495 -14.18 -30.11 -23.84
N LEU A 496 -13.18 -30.82 -24.36
CA LEU A 496 -13.32 -31.67 -25.54
C LEU A 496 -14.05 -32.98 -25.21
N ALA A 497 -14.59 -33.62 -26.25
CA ALA A 497 -15.30 -34.89 -26.08
C ALA A 497 -14.34 -35.99 -25.58
N VAL A 498 -14.85 -36.91 -24.75
CA VAL A 498 -14.04 -37.99 -24.15
C VAL A 498 -13.27 -38.78 -25.21
N GLY A 499 -11.95 -38.88 -25.04
CA GLY A 499 -11.02 -39.45 -26.02
C GLY A 499 -10.50 -38.46 -27.06
N GLN A 500 -10.75 -37.15 -26.91
CA GLN A 500 -10.22 -36.06 -27.75
C GLN A 500 -9.47 -34.97 -26.98
N GLU A 501 -9.30 -35.15 -25.67
CA GLU A 501 -8.79 -34.15 -24.74
C GLU A 501 -7.32 -33.78 -25.03
N LEU A 502 -6.50 -34.78 -25.37
CA LEU A 502 -5.08 -34.60 -25.71
C LEU A 502 -4.89 -34.39 -27.22
N LYS A 503 -4.12 -33.35 -27.56
CA LYS A 503 -3.64 -33.05 -28.91
C LYS A 503 -2.14 -32.81 -28.91
N ILE A 504 -1.48 -33.21 -29.98
CA ILE A 504 -0.05 -32.97 -30.23
C ILE A 504 0.03 -32.43 -31.66
N ASP A 505 0.59 -31.22 -31.83
CA ASP A 505 0.57 -30.42 -33.06
C ASP A 505 -0.84 -30.30 -33.68
N GLY A 506 -1.86 -30.18 -32.83
CA GLY A 506 -3.27 -30.12 -33.22
C GLY A 506 -3.90 -31.46 -33.64
N VAL A 507 -3.11 -32.53 -33.78
CA VAL A 507 -3.62 -33.89 -34.04
C VAL A 507 -4.10 -34.51 -32.74
N THR A 508 -5.29 -35.12 -32.73
CA THR A 508 -5.87 -35.75 -31.54
C THR A 508 -5.25 -37.11 -31.22
N TYR A 509 -4.88 -37.32 -29.95
CA TYR A 509 -4.32 -38.58 -29.44
C TYR A 509 -5.18 -39.15 -28.31
N ASN A 510 -5.68 -40.38 -28.50
CA ASN A 510 -6.45 -41.08 -27.48
C ASN A 510 -5.57 -42.12 -26.75
N LEU A 511 -5.02 -41.73 -25.60
CA LEU A 511 -4.29 -42.62 -24.69
C LEU A 511 -5.27 -43.30 -23.72
N ALA A 512 -5.27 -44.63 -23.69
CA ALA A 512 -5.93 -45.38 -22.63
C ALA A 512 -5.07 -45.40 -21.34
N SER A 513 -5.70 -45.64 -20.19
CA SER A 513 -4.97 -45.80 -18.92
C SER A 513 -3.93 -46.93 -19.02
N GLY A 514 -2.69 -46.64 -18.61
CA GLY A 514 -1.53 -47.52 -18.72
C GLY A 514 -0.74 -47.40 -20.03
N GLN A 515 -1.16 -46.53 -20.97
CA GLN A 515 -0.41 -46.28 -22.20
C GLN A 515 0.48 -45.03 -22.11
N SER A 516 1.50 -45.01 -22.97
CA SER A 516 2.38 -43.87 -23.19
C SER A 516 2.61 -43.61 -24.68
N VAL A 517 2.98 -42.37 -25.01
CA VAL A 517 3.52 -41.94 -26.30
C VAL A 517 4.84 -41.22 -26.05
N PHE A 518 5.84 -41.48 -26.91
CA PHE A 518 7.12 -40.78 -26.88
C PHE A 518 7.11 -39.67 -27.94
N LEU A 519 7.68 -38.53 -27.59
CA LEU A 519 7.84 -37.35 -28.42
C LEU A 519 9.34 -37.05 -28.49
N SER A 520 9.99 -37.54 -29.54
CA SER A 520 11.46 -37.67 -29.58
C SER A 520 12.00 -38.46 -28.37
N SER A 521 12.57 -37.75 -27.40
CA SER A 521 13.21 -38.26 -26.19
C SER A 521 12.24 -38.21 -24.99
N SER A 522 11.42 -37.17 -24.93
CA SER A 522 10.38 -36.95 -23.92
C SER A 522 9.19 -37.93 -24.00
N LYS A 523 8.40 -38.03 -22.92
CA LYS A 523 7.33 -39.04 -22.78
C LYS A 523 6.05 -38.49 -22.15
N ILE A 524 4.90 -38.82 -22.75
CA ILE A 524 3.56 -38.62 -22.15
C ILE A 524 2.99 -39.98 -21.76
N GLN A 525 2.45 -40.10 -20.56
CA GLN A 525 1.87 -41.32 -20.01
C GLN A 525 0.52 -41.05 -19.32
N ARG A 526 -0.46 -41.94 -19.48
CA ARG A 526 -1.75 -41.86 -18.76
C ARG A 526 -1.86 -42.94 -17.69
N SER A 527 -2.27 -42.58 -16.49
CA SER A 527 -2.60 -43.50 -15.39
C SER A 527 -3.96 -43.12 -14.80
N GLY A 528 -5.01 -43.90 -15.09
CA GLY A 528 -6.38 -43.55 -14.73
C GLY A 528 -6.81 -42.20 -15.36
N ASN A 529 -7.14 -41.23 -14.50
CA ASN A 529 -7.52 -39.86 -14.89
C ASN A 529 -6.34 -38.88 -14.91
N GLN A 530 -5.13 -39.36 -14.61
CA GLN A 530 -3.90 -38.58 -14.55
C GLN A 530 -3.11 -38.73 -15.85
N TYR A 531 -2.58 -37.62 -16.36
CA TYR A 531 -1.58 -37.58 -17.41
C TYR A 531 -0.27 -37.02 -16.84
N THR A 532 0.84 -37.69 -17.16
CA THR A 532 2.19 -37.33 -16.74
C THR A 532 2.99 -37.05 -18.01
N PHE A 533 3.61 -35.88 -18.08
CA PHE A 533 4.46 -35.44 -19.18
C PHE A 533 5.85 -35.26 -18.58
N THR A 534 6.80 -36.08 -19.02
CA THR A 534 8.20 -36.04 -18.57
C THR A 534 9.03 -35.47 -19.70
N TYR A 535 9.74 -34.38 -19.41
CA TYR A 535 10.71 -33.76 -20.30
C TYR A 535 12.07 -34.47 -20.15
N ALA A 536 12.82 -34.59 -21.24
CA ALA A 536 14.08 -35.34 -21.31
C ALA A 536 15.31 -34.42 -21.45
N GLY A 537 15.26 -33.25 -20.80
CA GLY A 537 16.37 -32.31 -20.71
C GLY A 537 16.90 -31.79 -22.05
N LEU A 538 18.12 -31.24 -22.01
CA LEU A 538 18.88 -30.81 -23.18
C LEU A 538 19.78 -31.91 -23.77
N ASP A 539 19.97 -33.03 -23.07
CA ASP A 539 20.80 -34.15 -23.48
C ASP A 539 20.00 -35.31 -24.13
N GLY A 540 18.71 -35.43 -23.81
CA GLY A 540 17.74 -36.29 -24.47
C GLY A 540 17.62 -37.71 -23.89
N ASP A 541 18.03 -37.95 -22.63
CA ASP A 541 18.03 -39.29 -22.02
C ASP A 541 17.24 -39.35 -20.70
N LEU A 542 15.99 -39.86 -20.77
CA LEU A 542 15.11 -40.10 -19.61
C LEU A 542 15.64 -41.07 -18.50
N SER A 543 16.94 -41.39 -18.47
CA SER A 543 17.58 -42.25 -17.48
C SER A 543 18.64 -41.56 -16.60
N THR A 544 18.93 -40.29 -16.85
CA THR A 544 19.80 -39.44 -16.01
C THR A 544 19.03 -38.77 -14.87
N ALA A 545 19.70 -37.95 -14.06
CA ALA A 545 19.19 -37.49 -12.76
C ALA A 545 18.56 -36.09 -12.80
N ASP A 546 18.73 -35.41 -13.93
CA ASP A 546 18.26 -34.10 -14.34
C ASP A 546 16.81 -34.15 -14.88
N ASP A 547 16.41 -35.28 -15.48
CA ASP A 547 15.14 -35.48 -16.21
C ASP A 547 13.86 -35.57 -15.35
N ASN A 548 13.82 -34.89 -14.21
CA ASN A 548 12.64 -34.83 -13.34
C ASN A 548 11.72 -33.62 -13.61
N ASP A 549 11.94 -32.90 -14.71
CA ASP A 549 10.99 -31.92 -15.24
C ASP A 549 9.69 -32.62 -15.67
N VAL A 550 8.68 -32.54 -14.79
CA VAL A 550 7.44 -33.28 -14.92
C VAL A 550 6.23 -32.38 -14.76
N ILE A 551 5.35 -32.39 -15.77
CA ILE A 551 4.01 -31.82 -15.67
C ILE A 551 3.05 -32.97 -15.32
N ILE A 552 2.27 -32.79 -14.26
CA ILE A 552 1.27 -33.76 -13.81
C ILE A 552 -0.12 -33.12 -13.87
N ALA A 553 -0.91 -33.56 -14.85
CA ALA A 553 -2.29 -33.16 -15.03
C ALA A 553 -3.25 -34.20 -14.44
N SER A 554 -4.02 -33.84 -13.41
CA SER A 554 -4.92 -34.75 -12.68
C SER A 554 -6.40 -34.36 -12.83
N ASP A 555 -7.29 -35.31 -12.53
CA ASP A 555 -8.74 -35.24 -12.70
C ASP A 555 -9.19 -34.65 -14.03
N ASN A 556 -8.76 -35.30 -15.13
CA ASN A 556 -9.02 -34.86 -16.49
C ASN A 556 -8.51 -33.42 -16.74
N GLY A 557 -7.29 -33.14 -16.27
CA GLY A 557 -6.54 -31.92 -16.56
C GLY A 557 -7.07 -30.64 -15.91
N SER A 558 -8.01 -30.72 -14.97
CA SER A 558 -8.33 -29.57 -14.12
C SER A 558 -7.15 -29.20 -13.22
N TYR A 559 -6.47 -30.15 -12.59
CA TYR A 559 -5.33 -29.90 -11.70
C TYR A 559 -4.00 -30.01 -12.47
N ILE A 560 -3.03 -29.11 -12.25
CA ILE A 560 -1.73 -29.09 -12.95
C ILE A 560 -0.58 -28.82 -11.97
N ASN A 561 0.15 -29.87 -11.58
CA ASN A 561 1.42 -29.68 -10.87
C ASN A 561 2.56 -29.58 -11.88
N VAL A 562 3.54 -28.70 -11.63
CA VAL A 562 4.73 -28.54 -12.45
C VAL A 562 5.95 -28.70 -11.55
N TYR A 563 6.73 -29.74 -11.80
CA TYR A 563 8.00 -30.00 -11.15
C TYR A 563 9.11 -29.60 -12.13
N VAL A 564 10.11 -28.88 -11.63
CA VAL A 564 11.32 -28.50 -12.37
C VAL A 564 12.51 -28.91 -11.50
N ASP A 565 13.47 -29.62 -12.07
CA ASP A 565 14.64 -30.11 -11.33
C ASP A 565 15.69 -29.00 -11.12
N PRO A 566 16.22 -28.81 -9.90
CA PRO A 566 17.33 -27.88 -9.66
C PRO A 566 18.61 -28.17 -10.46
N ALA A 567 18.81 -29.39 -10.95
CA ALA A 567 19.97 -29.77 -11.75
C ALA A 567 20.00 -29.08 -13.13
N ASP A 568 18.84 -28.72 -13.68
CA ASP A 568 18.66 -28.33 -15.08
C ASP A 568 18.96 -26.84 -15.37
N TYR A 569 19.65 -26.15 -14.45
CA TYR A 569 20.03 -24.73 -14.51
C TYR A 569 18.86 -23.72 -14.65
N ARG A 570 17.60 -24.16 -14.62
CA ARG A 570 16.42 -23.28 -14.73
C ARG A 570 16.11 -22.47 -13.46
N PHE A 571 16.71 -22.83 -12.32
CA PHE A 571 16.50 -22.16 -11.03
C PHE A 571 16.86 -20.66 -11.08
N GLY A 572 15.93 -19.79 -10.71
CA GLY A 572 16.05 -18.33 -10.79
C GLY A 572 16.02 -17.72 -12.19
N VAL A 573 15.83 -18.52 -13.25
CA VAL A 573 15.61 -18.06 -14.64
C VAL A 573 14.23 -18.49 -15.19
N LEU A 574 13.34 -18.99 -14.33
CA LEU A 574 11.93 -19.15 -14.64
C LEU A 574 11.18 -17.81 -14.54
N GLN A 575 10.03 -17.74 -15.20
CA GLN A 575 9.11 -16.60 -15.15
C GLN A 575 7.66 -17.06 -15.37
N GLY A 576 6.71 -16.49 -14.62
CA GLY A 576 5.28 -16.73 -14.84
C GLY A 576 4.47 -16.52 -13.57
N LEU A 577 3.24 -17.03 -13.56
CA LEU A 577 2.40 -17.07 -12.37
C LEU A 577 3.01 -17.94 -11.24
N LEU A 578 3.83 -18.93 -11.55
CA LEU A 578 4.53 -19.74 -10.55
C LEU A 578 5.84 -19.10 -10.03
N GLY A 579 6.10 -17.83 -10.32
CA GLY A 579 7.27 -17.11 -9.84
C GLY A 579 8.55 -17.39 -10.63
N ASN A 580 9.71 -17.15 -10.03
CA ASN A 580 11.02 -17.37 -10.66
C ASN A 580 11.78 -18.58 -10.10
N GLY A 581 11.38 -19.09 -8.94
CA GLY A 581 12.02 -20.23 -8.29
C GLY A 581 13.49 -19.96 -8.00
N ASP A 582 13.81 -18.87 -7.28
CA ASP A 582 15.17 -18.54 -6.83
C ASP A 582 15.40 -18.81 -5.32
N GLY A 583 14.38 -19.31 -4.63
CA GLY A 583 14.34 -19.56 -3.19
C GLY A 583 13.92 -18.33 -2.36
N VAL A 584 13.51 -17.22 -2.97
CA VAL A 584 13.21 -15.94 -2.32
C VAL A 584 11.78 -15.48 -2.61
N SER A 585 10.83 -16.03 -1.84
CA SER A 585 9.37 -15.82 -1.98
C SER A 585 8.83 -14.38 -1.88
N THR A 586 9.70 -13.37 -1.84
CA THR A 586 9.38 -11.94 -1.78
C THR A 586 9.36 -11.24 -3.14
N ASN A 587 9.91 -11.84 -4.20
CA ASN A 587 10.02 -11.24 -5.55
C ASN A 587 9.18 -11.93 -6.63
N ASP A 588 8.51 -13.05 -6.32
CA ASP A 588 7.74 -13.87 -7.27
C ASP A 588 6.56 -13.15 -7.95
N PHE A 589 6.10 -12.03 -7.37
CA PHE A 589 5.03 -11.20 -7.96
C PHE A 589 5.58 -10.18 -8.97
N ALA A 590 6.66 -10.55 -9.67
CA ALA A 590 7.18 -9.80 -10.80
C ALA A 590 6.19 -9.79 -11.98
N LEU A 591 5.94 -8.61 -12.53
CA LEU A 591 5.29 -8.43 -13.81
C LEU A 591 6.21 -8.91 -14.95
N ARG A 592 5.62 -9.14 -16.13
CA ARG A 592 6.31 -9.58 -17.34
C ARG A 592 7.36 -8.59 -17.87
N ASP A 593 7.30 -7.33 -17.43
CA ASP A 593 8.33 -6.29 -17.69
C ASP A 593 9.46 -6.24 -16.65
N GLY A 594 9.42 -7.12 -15.64
CA GLY A 594 10.37 -7.17 -14.53
C GLY A 594 10.01 -6.31 -13.32
N THR A 595 8.87 -5.60 -13.33
CA THR A 595 8.41 -4.81 -12.17
C THR A 595 7.94 -5.73 -11.04
N ASP A 596 8.69 -5.78 -9.94
CA ASP A 596 8.27 -6.49 -8.72
C ASP A 596 7.14 -5.74 -7.99
N LEU A 597 6.02 -6.42 -7.75
CA LEU A 597 4.89 -5.91 -6.95
C LEU A 597 5.14 -6.02 -5.42
N GLY A 598 6.26 -6.63 -5.02
CA GLY A 598 6.69 -6.80 -3.65
C GLY A 598 6.15 -8.08 -2.98
N PRO A 599 6.50 -8.29 -1.70
CA PRO A 599 6.32 -9.59 -1.06
C PRO A 599 4.87 -10.02 -0.85
N ASN A 600 3.91 -9.10 -0.75
CA ASN A 600 2.49 -9.36 -0.55
C ASN A 600 1.62 -8.31 -1.27
N PRO A 601 1.44 -8.42 -2.60
CA PRO A 601 0.54 -7.54 -3.33
C PRO A 601 -0.92 -7.79 -2.91
N SER A 602 -1.76 -6.78 -3.03
CA SER A 602 -3.18 -6.93 -2.69
C SER A 602 -3.85 -7.95 -3.63
N VAL A 603 -4.85 -8.68 -3.13
CA VAL A 603 -5.61 -9.66 -3.94
C VAL A 603 -6.19 -9.02 -5.22
N GLN A 604 -6.63 -7.76 -5.14
CA GLN A 604 -7.07 -7.00 -6.32
C GLN A 604 -5.94 -6.78 -7.33
N THR A 605 -4.72 -6.49 -6.88
CA THR A 605 -3.52 -6.35 -7.74
C THR A 605 -3.16 -7.69 -8.40
N ILE A 606 -3.29 -8.81 -7.68
CA ILE A 606 -3.06 -10.16 -8.22
C ILE A 606 -4.08 -10.46 -9.33
N HIS A 607 -5.38 -10.24 -9.08
CA HIS A 607 -6.46 -10.57 -10.02
C HIS A 607 -6.59 -9.60 -11.20
N THR A 608 -5.85 -8.48 -11.19
CA THR A 608 -5.84 -7.49 -12.28
C THR A 608 -4.43 -7.32 -12.85
N THR A 609 -3.60 -6.44 -12.27
CA THR A 609 -2.28 -6.06 -12.80
C THR A 609 -1.35 -7.24 -13.04
N TYR A 610 -1.25 -8.17 -12.08
CA TYR A 610 -0.38 -9.35 -12.20
C TYR A 610 -0.92 -10.33 -13.25
N ALA A 611 -2.21 -10.68 -13.15
CA ALA A 611 -2.91 -11.54 -14.12
C ALA A 611 -2.82 -11.01 -15.56
N ASP A 612 -3.07 -9.72 -15.78
CA ASP A 612 -3.03 -9.11 -17.12
C ASP A 612 -1.61 -9.03 -17.69
N SER A 613 -0.58 -8.98 -16.85
CA SER A 613 0.82 -9.00 -17.31
C SER A 613 1.27 -10.37 -17.82
N TRP A 614 0.79 -11.44 -17.18
CA TRP A 614 1.07 -12.84 -17.57
C TRP A 614 0.04 -13.43 -18.56
N ARG A 615 -0.89 -12.61 -19.04
CA ARG A 615 -1.92 -12.98 -20.01
C ARG A 615 -1.30 -13.21 -21.40
N ILE A 616 -1.70 -14.30 -22.04
CA ILE A 616 -1.19 -14.73 -23.34
C ILE A 616 -1.78 -13.89 -24.48
N THR A 617 -0.94 -13.42 -25.40
CA THR A 617 -1.40 -12.83 -26.66
C THR A 617 -1.68 -13.90 -27.73
N GLN A 618 -2.44 -13.55 -28.77
CA GLN A 618 -2.76 -14.49 -29.86
C GLN A 618 -1.51 -15.04 -30.59
N GLN A 619 -0.38 -14.33 -30.55
CA GLN A 619 0.86 -14.77 -31.18
C GLN A 619 1.65 -15.76 -30.32
N GLU A 620 1.30 -15.90 -29.04
CA GLU A 620 2.02 -16.70 -28.04
C GLU A 620 1.23 -17.95 -27.61
N SER A 621 -0.07 -18.02 -27.94
CA SER A 621 -0.95 -19.11 -27.49
C SER A 621 -0.62 -20.44 -28.15
N LEU A 622 -0.21 -21.41 -27.33
CA LEU A 622 0.00 -22.80 -27.72
C LEU A 622 -1.33 -23.54 -27.99
N PHE A 623 -2.47 -23.02 -27.54
CA PHE A 623 -3.78 -23.66 -27.75
C PHE A 623 -4.29 -23.64 -29.20
N GLY A 624 -3.63 -22.91 -30.10
CA GLY A 624 -3.88 -22.91 -31.54
C GLY A 624 -4.99 -21.96 -32.00
N THR A 625 -6.25 -22.41 -31.99
CA THR A 625 -7.36 -21.57 -32.49
C THR A 625 -7.75 -20.47 -31.49
N PRO A 626 -8.07 -19.24 -31.95
CA PRO A 626 -8.37 -18.11 -31.08
C PRO A 626 -9.68 -18.31 -30.32
N THR A 627 -9.58 -18.85 -29.11
CA THR A 627 -10.67 -19.13 -28.16
C THR A 627 -11.19 -17.86 -27.48
N PHE A 628 -10.34 -16.84 -27.30
CA PHE A 628 -10.68 -15.61 -26.61
C PHE A 628 -10.34 -14.35 -27.41
N ALA A 629 -11.16 -14.06 -28.42
CA ALA A 629 -11.15 -12.75 -29.08
C ALA A 629 -11.62 -11.66 -28.10
N ASN A 630 -10.65 -11.02 -27.44
CA ASN A 630 -10.67 -9.67 -26.86
C ASN A 630 -12.07 -9.14 -26.47
N LYS A 631 -12.60 -9.62 -25.33
CA LYS A 631 -13.91 -9.21 -24.79
C LYS A 631 -13.83 -8.93 -23.30
N SER A 632 -13.86 -7.64 -23.00
CA SER A 632 -13.95 -7.01 -21.68
C SER A 632 -15.14 -7.50 -20.82
N PHE A 633 -14.91 -8.45 -19.91
CA PHE A 633 -15.90 -8.93 -18.92
C PHE A 633 -15.21 -9.55 -17.69
N PRO A 634 -15.81 -9.46 -16.49
CA PRO A 634 -16.11 -8.23 -15.76
C PRO A 634 -15.18 -8.09 -14.53
N ALA A 635 -14.66 -6.88 -14.27
CA ALA A 635 -13.74 -6.60 -13.15
C ALA A 635 -14.39 -6.57 -11.75
N ASN A 636 -15.50 -7.30 -11.56
CA ASN A 636 -16.22 -7.35 -10.28
C ASN A 636 -15.61 -8.43 -9.37
N TYR A 637 -14.43 -8.12 -8.86
CA TYR A 637 -13.85 -8.80 -7.71
C TYR A 637 -14.85 -8.81 -6.55
N VAL A 638 -15.03 -9.99 -5.94
CA VAL A 638 -15.79 -10.15 -4.70
C VAL A 638 -14.78 -10.68 -3.69
N SER A 639 -14.47 -9.91 -2.66
CA SER A 639 -13.65 -10.38 -1.53
C SER A 639 -14.47 -11.23 -0.56
N LEU A 640 -13.80 -12.00 0.31
CA LEU A 640 -14.47 -12.62 1.46
C LEU A 640 -15.13 -11.57 2.38
N GLU A 641 -14.57 -10.36 2.49
CA GLU A 641 -15.22 -9.20 3.11
C GLU A 641 -16.55 -8.84 2.42
N THR A 642 -16.56 -8.77 1.09
CA THR A 642 -17.77 -8.45 0.31
C THR A 642 -18.83 -9.55 0.46
N LEU A 643 -18.40 -10.83 0.50
CA LEU A 643 -19.30 -11.96 0.81
C LEU A 643 -19.83 -11.89 2.24
N ALA A 644 -19.02 -11.50 3.22
CA ALA A 644 -19.46 -11.34 4.61
C ALA A 644 -20.50 -10.22 4.75
N GLN A 645 -20.38 -9.13 3.98
CA GLN A 645 -21.39 -8.06 3.93
C GLN A 645 -22.69 -8.50 3.25
N GLN A 646 -22.62 -9.32 2.18
CA GLN A 646 -23.78 -9.75 1.40
C GLN A 646 -24.50 -10.98 1.96
N ASN A 647 -23.75 -11.93 2.53
CA ASN A 647 -24.22 -13.22 3.03
C ASN A 647 -23.45 -13.64 4.31
N PRO A 648 -23.58 -12.87 5.42
CA PRO A 648 -22.85 -13.14 6.66
C PRO A 648 -23.14 -14.53 7.22
N GLN A 649 -24.38 -15.02 7.09
CA GLN A 649 -24.74 -16.36 7.58
C GLN A 649 -24.11 -17.47 6.74
N GLY A 650 -23.96 -17.28 5.43
CA GLY A 650 -23.26 -18.22 4.55
C GLY A 650 -21.78 -18.32 4.92
N VAL A 651 -21.11 -17.18 5.08
CA VAL A 651 -19.71 -17.11 5.54
C VAL A 651 -19.53 -17.72 6.93
N ALA A 652 -20.42 -17.41 7.88
CA ALA A 652 -20.39 -18.01 9.22
C ALA A 652 -20.52 -19.55 9.19
N ASN A 653 -21.46 -20.07 8.37
CA ASN A 653 -21.66 -21.51 8.21
C ASN A 653 -20.44 -22.18 7.56
N ALA A 654 -19.81 -21.51 6.60
CA ALA A 654 -18.60 -21.99 5.93
C ALA A 654 -17.40 -22.08 6.90
N PHE A 655 -17.14 -21.03 7.69
CA PHE A 655 -16.10 -21.04 8.74
C PHE A 655 -16.36 -22.10 9.80
N ALA A 656 -17.62 -22.35 10.17
CA ALA A 656 -17.97 -23.47 11.04
C ALA A 656 -17.65 -24.82 10.37
N LYS A 657 -18.01 -24.98 9.08
CA LYS A 657 -17.80 -26.21 8.31
C LYS A 657 -16.32 -26.53 8.09
N GLY A 658 -15.49 -25.56 7.72
CA GLY A 658 -14.05 -25.76 7.58
C GLY A 658 -13.36 -26.14 8.89
N ARG A 659 -13.84 -25.61 10.03
CA ARG A 659 -13.41 -26.04 11.37
C ARG A 659 -13.90 -27.44 11.74
N GLU A 660 -15.09 -27.86 11.32
CA GLU A 660 -15.52 -29.28 11.43
C GLU A 660 -14.61 -30.23 10.63
N PHE A 661 -14.16 -29.82 9.45
CA PHE A 661 -13.15 -30.56 8.68
C PHE A 661 -11.76 -30.54 9.34
N GLY A 662 -11.50 -29.65 10.29
CA GLY A 662 -10.24 -29.54 11.01
C GLY A 662 -9.16 -28.76 10.26
N ILE A 663 -9.55 -27.85 9.36
CA ILE A 663 -8.62 -26.94 8.66
C ILE A 663 -8.02 -25.97 9.69
N ALA A 664 -6.71 -25.70 9.59
CA ALA A 664 -6.07 -24.70 10.45
C ALA A 664 -6.59 -23.28 10.12
N GLU A 665 -6.83 -22.48 11.16
CA GLU A 665 -7.17 -21.06 11.02
C GLU A 665 -6.07 -20.31 10.27
N GLY A 666 -6.44 -19.22 9.58
CA GLY A 666 -5.59 -18.46 8.67
C GLY A 666 -5.92 -18.68 7.19
N ALA A 667 -4.93 -18.48 6.31
CA ALA A 667 -5.11 -18.48 4.85
C ALA A 667 -5.83 -19.75 4.31
N PHE A 668 -5.44 -20.94 4.79
CA PHE A 668 -6.06 -22.21 4.37
C PHE A 668 -7.57 -22.27 4.59
N LEU A 669 -8.04 -21.79 5.76
CA LEU A 669 -9.46 -21.76 6.05
C LEU A 669 -10.16 -20.62 5.30
N ASN A 670 -9.54 -19.45 5.18
CA ASN A 670 -10.12 -18.30 4.49
C ASN A 670 -10.38 -18.60 2.99
N GLY A 671 -9.44 -19.23 2.28
CA GLY A 671 -9.60 -19.61 0.87
C GLY A 671 -10.71 -20.67 0.69
N GLY A 672 -10.62 -21.78 1.41
CA GLY A 672 -11.65 -22.83 1.34
C GLY A 672 -13.05 -22.36 1.74
N VAL A 673 -13.15 -21.39 2.66
CA VAL A 673 -14.42 -20.71 3.00
C VAL A 673 -14.92 -19.86 1.84
N PHE A 674 -14.05 -19.07 1.21
CA PHE A 674 -14.40 -18.23 0.07
C PHE A 674 -15.03 -19.06 -1.05
N ASP A 675 -14.32 -20.10 -1.52
CA ASP A 675 -14.82 -20.95 -2.61
C ASP A 675 -16.11 -21.68 -2.23
N PHE A 676 -16.21 -22.22 -1.01
CA PHE A 676 -17.41 -22.90 -0.56
C PHE A 676 -18.63 -21.97 -0.51
N VAL A 677 -18.46 -20.71 -0.09
CA VAL A 677 -19.56 -19.72 -0.07
C VAL A 677 -20.01 -19.35 -1.48
N VAL A 678 -19.10 -19.29 -2.46
CA VAL A 678 -19.43 -18.91 -3.84
C VAL A 678 -19.96 -20.08 -4.68
N THR A 679 -19.45 -21.30 -4.46
CA THR A 679 -19.77 -22.49 -5.26
C THR A 679 -20.83 -23.40 -4.63
N GLY A 680 -20.87 -23.46 -3.30
CA GLY A 680 -21.69 -24.40 -2.53
C GLY A 680 -21.18 -25.84 -2.50
N ASP A 681 -19.98 -26.13 -3.02
CA ASP A 681 -19.41 -27.50 -3.08
C ASP A 681 -18.44 -27.77 -1.91
N GLU A 682 -18.74 -28.76 -1.08
CA GLU A 682 -17.87 -29.19 0.03
C GLU A 682 -16.50 -29.75 -0.44
N GLY A 683 -16.32 -30.00 -1.74
CA GLY A 683 -15.02 -30.37 -2.34
C GLY A 683 -13.90 -29.36 -2.01
N PHE A 684 -14.19 -28.06 -2.09
CA PHE A 684 -13.22 -27.00 -1.82
C PHE A 684 -12.72 -27.02 -0.36
N LEU A 685 -13.61 -27.29 0.62
CA LEU A 685 -13.21 -27.44 2.03
C LEU A 685 -12.36 -28.70 2.26
N LYS A 686 -12.55 -29.77 1.48
CA LYS A 686 -11.71 -30.97 1.55
C LYS A 686 -10.33 -30.71 0.95
N GLY A 687 -10.26 -30.03 -0.21
CA GLY A 687 -8.99 -29.59 -0.81
C GLY A 687 -8.18 -28.70 0.13
N ALA A 688 -8.82 -27.71 0.75
CA ALA A 688 -8.19 -26.86 1.77
C ALA A 688 -7.70 -27.65 3.00
N LYS A 689 -8.43 -28.71 3.41
CA LYS A 689 -8.01 -29.60 4.51
C LYS A 689 -6.82 -30.48 4.13
N GLU A 690 -6.83 -31.06 2.94
CA GLU A 690 -5.74 -31.89 2.43
C GLU A 690 -4.48 -31.06 2.21
N THR A 691 -4.62 -29.84 1.67
CA THR A 691 -3.56 -28.83 1.60
C THR A 691 -2.98 -28.50 2.96
N ALA A 692 -3.83 -28.17 3.95
CA ALA A 692 -3.38 -27.89 5.31
C ALA A 692 -2.66 -29.11 5.91
N ASP A 693 -3.15 -30.34 5.68
CA ASP A 693 -2.48 -31.55 6.14
C ASP A 693 -1.13 -31.81 5.45
N LEU A 694 -0.98 -31.53 4.15
CA LEU A 694 0.27 -31.69 3.40
C LEU A 694 1.30 -30.62 3.77
N ALA A 695 0.87 -29.36 3.84
CA ALA A 695 1.68 -28.26 4.38
C ALA A 695 2.08 -28.52 5.85
N LEU A 696 1.30 -29.30 6.60
CA LEU A 696 1.63 -29.74 7.95
C LEU A 696 2.30 -31.13 8.01
N LYS A 697 2.54 -31.80 6.88
CA LYS A 697 3.17 -33.13 6.79
C LYS A 697 3.99 -33.31 5.50
N ASN A 698 5.29 -33.01 5.56
CA ASN A 698 6.21 -33.44 4.52
C ASN A 698 7.03 -34.65 5.00
N GLY A 699 6.96 -35.77 4.26
CA GLY A 699 7.86 -36.93 4.41
C GLY A 699 8.13 -37.41 5.84
N ASP A 700 7.08 -37.70 6.64
CA ASP A 700 7.10 -38.10 8.05
C ASP A 700 7.39 -37.01 9.12
N ILE A 701 7.62 -35.75 8.74
CA ILE A 701 7.75 -34.62 9.69
C ILE A 701 6.43 -33.86 9.80
N GLN A 702 5.84 -33.80 10.99
CA GLN A 702 4.76 -32.84 11.27
C GLN A 702 5.35 -31.44 11.32
N ILE A 703 4.88 -30.51 10.47
CA ILE A 703 5.17 -29.09 10.66
C ILE A 703 4.28 -28.60 11.81
N PRO A 704 4.84 -28.06 12.91
CA PRO A 704 4.04 -27.64 14.05
C PRO A 704 3.20 -26.40 13.74
N LEU A 705 2.02 -26.31 14.32
CA LEU A 705 1.18 -25.11 14.27
C LEU A 705 1.78 -23.99 15.14
N GLY A 706 1.59 -22.75 14.71
CA GLY A 706 2.08 -21.56 15.40
C GLY A 706 1.14 -21.02 16.48
N SER A 707 1.56 -19.93 17.11
CA SER A 707 0.75 -19.14 18.05
C SER A 707 1.12 -17.65 18.00
N ILE A 708 0.12 -16.79 18.18
CA ILE A 708 0.28 -15.33 18.29
C ILE A 708 -0.09 -14.92 19.71
N GLN A 709 0.81 -14.23 20.41
CA GLN A 709 0.68 -13.89 21.82
C GLN A 709 1.00 -12.42 22.09
N GLY A 710 0.31 -11.84 23.05
CA GLY A 710 0.44 -10.43 23.35
C GLY A 710 -0.15 -10.07 24.71
N SER A 711 -0.02 -8.80 25.06
CA SER A 711 -0.50 -8.24 26.32
C SER A 711 -1.29 -6.95 26.11
N LYS A 712 -2.36 -6.79 26.89
CA LYS A 712 -3.17 -5.58 26.98
C LYS A 712 -2.80 -4.82 28.25
N TRP A 713 -2.52 -3.53 28.14
CA TRP A 713 -2.28 -2.65 29.30
C TRP A 713 -3.08 -1.34 29.26
N ASN A 714 -3.18 -0.72 30.43
CA ASN A 714 -3.66 0.63 30.65
C ASN A 714 -2.47 1.58 30.51
N ASP A 715 -2.33 2.15 29.32
CA ASP A 715 -1.44 3.27 29.04
C ASP A 715 -2.04 4.49 29.74
N ALA A 716 -1.52 4.80 30.93
CA ALA A 716 -2.10 5.77 31.84
C ALA A 716 -1.70 7.21 31.50
N ASN A 717 -0.74 7.40 30.60
CA ASN A 717 -0.25 8.71 30.18
C ASN A 717 -0.46 9.01 28.68
N ALA A 718 -1.01 8.05 27.94
CA ALA A 718 -1.33 8.07 26.51
C ALA A 718 -0.11 8.16 25.56
N ASN A 719 1.06 7.66 25.95
CA ASN A 719 2.29 7.69 25.13
C ASN A 719 2.48 6.46 24.22
N GLY A 720 1.65 5.42 24.34
CA GLY A 720 1.76 4.17 23.58
C GLY A 720 2.88 3.22 24.04
N ILE A 721 3.51 3.48 25.18
CA ILE A 721 4.58 2.70 25.82
C ILE A 721 4.00 2.02 27.06
N TRP A 722 4.53 0.86 27.45
CA TRP A 722 4.18 0.24 28.75
C TRP A 722 5.17 0.67 29.82
N ASP A 723 4.81 1.72 30.56
CA ASP A 723 5.65 2.35 31.57
C ASP A 723 5.63 1.62 32.94
N THR A 724 6.67 1.85 33.75
CA THR A 724 6.76 1.27 35.10
C THR A 724 5.68 1.84 36.02
N GLY A 725 4.72 1.01 36.40
CA GLY A 725 3.58 1.37 37.26
C GLY A 725 2.23 1.25 36.55
N GLU A 726 2.24 1.12 35.22
CA GLU A 726 1.05 0.85 34.43
C GLU A 726 0.59 -0.60 34.56
N LYS A 727 -0.73 -0.79 34.51
CA LYS A 727 -1.36 -2.06 34.85
C LYS A 727 -1.81 -2.79 33.61
N ALA A 728 -1.63 -4.11 33.63
CA ALA A 728 -2.28 -5.00 32.68
C ALA A 728 -3.82 -4.91 32.78
N LEU A 729 -4.51 -5.16 31.67
CA LEU A 729 -5.97 -5.07 31.55
C LEU A 729 -6.59 -6.41 31.18
N ALA A 730 -7.33 -6.98 32.13
CA ALA A 730 -8.10 -8.20 31.98
C ALA A 730 -9.47 -7.97 31.34
N GLY A 731 -10.03 -8.99 30.70
CA GLY A 731 -11.40 -8.95 30.17
C GLY A 731 -11.55 -8.21 28.83
N TRP A 732 -10.45 -7.99 28.10
CA TRP A 732 -10.47 -7.36 26.78
C TRP A 732 -10.50 -8.41 25.68
N THR A 733 -11.42 -8.25 24.72
CA THR A 733 -11.53 -9.14 23.57
C THR A 733 -10.53 -8.74 22.50
N ILE A 734 -9.64 -9.66 22.15
CA ILE A 734 -8.71 -9.56 21.02
C ILE A 734 -9.17 -10.58 19.98
N TYR A 735 -9.09 -10.25 18.69
CA TYR A 735 -9.57 -11.11 17.60
C TYR A 735 -8.65 -11.07 16.37
N ILE A 736 -8.78 -12.12 15.57
CA ILE A 736 -8.24 -12.20 14.22
C ILE A 736 -9.31 -11.65 13.28
N ASP A 737 -9.00 -10.53 12.62
CA ASP A 737 -9.85 -9.86 11.62
C ASP A 737 -9.68 -10.57 10.27
N SER A 738 -10.22 -11.80 10.18
CA SER A 738 -10.04 -12.72 9.04
C SER A 738 -10.59 -12.18 7.72
N VAL A 739 -11.45 -11.17 7.78
CA VAL A 739 -12.01 -10.47 6.60
C VAL A 739 -11.55 -9.01 6.47
N ALA A 740 -10.59 -8.58 7.28
CA ALA A 740 -9.97 -7.24 7.27
C ALA A 740 -10.95 -6.04 7.43
N ASN A 741 -12.16 -6.25 7.95
CA ASN A 741 -13.22 -5.24 8.00
C ASN A 741 -13.17 -4.33 9.24
N GLY A 742 -12.29 -4.64 10.20
CA GLY A 742 -12.10 -3.86 11.42
C GLY A 742 -13.18 -3.99 12.49
N LYS A 743 -14.01 -5.04 12.42
CA LYS A 743 -15.04 -5.38 13.42
C LYS A 743 -14.94 -6.87 13.74
N LEU A 744 -15.16 -7.23 15.00
CA LEU A 744 -15.29 -8.63 15.39
C LEU A 744 -16.60 -9.21 14.85
N ASP A 745 -16.50 -10.13 13.90
CA ASP A 745 -17.64 -10.89 13.40
C ASP A 745 -17.86 -12.20 14.19
N PRO A 746 -19.10 -12.72 14.31
CA PRO A 746 -19.42 -13.85 15.19
C PRO A 746 -18.72 -15.19 14.90
N TRP A 747 -18.11 -15.33 13.72
CA TRP A 747 -17.38 -16.53 13.31
C TRP A 747 -15.87 -16.42 13.49
N GLU A 748 -15.34 -15.22 13.68
CA GLU A 748 -13.90 -14.97 13.77
C GLU A 748 -13.30 -15.51 15.08
N LEU A 749 -12.03 -15.92 15.01
CA LEU A 749 -11.34 -16.40 16.19
C LEU A 749 -11.03 -15.22 17.12
N SER A 750 -11.62 -15.26 18.32
CA SER A 750 -11.40 -14.28 19.37
C SER A 750 -11.00 -14.93 20.69
N THR A 751 -10.34 -14.15 21.53
CA THR A 751 -9.85 -14.55 22.85
C THR A 751 -9.98 -13.38 23.81
N VAL A 752 -9.96 -13.64 25.12
CA VAL A 752 -10.14 -12.61 26.15
C VAL A 752 -8.90 -12.56 27.04
N THR A 753 -8.40 -11.35 27.30
CA THR A 753 -7.20 -11.16 28.12
C THR A 753 -7.40 -11.65 29.56
N ASN A 754 -6.40 -12.36 30.08
CA ASN A 754 -6.42 -12.91 31.43
C ASN A 754 -6.17 -11.83 32.51
N ALA A 755 -6.09 -12.23 33.78
CA ALA A 755 -5.84 -11.31 34.91
C ALA A 755 -4.55 -10.47 34.77
N ASP A 756 -3.55 -11.01 34.08
CA ASP A 756 -2.26 -10.38 33.78
C ASP A 756 -2.25 -9.67 32.41
N GLY A 757 -3.43 -9.45 31.83
CA GLY A 757 -3.65 -8.80 30.53
C GLY A 757 -3.17 -9.59 29.32
N GLN A 758 -2.69 -10.82 29.50
CA GLN A 758 -2.13 -11.64 28.43
C GLN A 758 -3.23 -12.33 27.62
N TYR A 759 -3.00 -12.47 26.31
CA TYR A 759 -3.84 -13.25 25.42
C TYR A 759 -2.99 -14.16 24.52
N THR A 760 -3.62 -15.16 23.93
CA THR A 760 -2.97 -16.10 23.00
C THR A 760 -3.99 -16.65 22.01
N PHE A 761 -3.62 -16.65 20.74
CA PHE A 761 -4.16 -17.53 19.70
C PHE A 761 -3.20 -18.68 19.51
N SER A 762 -3.70 -19.92 19.50
CA SER A 762 -2.91 -21.15 19.39
C SER A 762 -3.47 -22.04 18.28
N ASN A 763 -2.64 -22.94 17.75
CA ASN A 763 -3.00 -23.87 16.67
C ASN A 763 -3.29 -23.14 15.34
N LEU A 764 -2.53 -22.08 15.06
CA LEU A 764 -2.63 -21.29 13.84
C LEU A 764 -1.75 -21.91 12.72
N GLY A 765 -2.24 -21.90 11.48
CA GLY A 765 -1.42 -22.26 10.32
C GLY A 765 -0.36 -21.19 10.03
N PRO A 766 0.72 -21.51 9.29
CA PRO A 766 1.56 -20.46 8.71
C PRO A 766 0.73 -19.55 7.78
N GLY A 767 1.04 -18.26 7.74
CA GLY A 767 0.35 -17.28 6.89
C GLY A 767 0.15 -15.90 7.53
N GLU A 768 -0.58 -15.03 6.84
CA GLU A 768 -0.87 -13.67 7.30
C GLU A 768 -2.10 -13.58 8.20
N TYR A 769 -2.02 -12.73 9.22
CA TYR A 769 -3.07 -12.47 10.20
C TYR A 769 -3.21 -10.97 10.49
N ALA A 770 -4.43 -10.46 10.42
CA ALA A 770 -4.78 -9.15 10.95
C ALA A 770 -5.23 -9.30 12.41
N ILE A 771 -4.55 -8.63 13.37
CA ILE A 771 -4.88 -8.75 14.82
C ILE A 771 -5.40 -7.41 15.34
N ARG A 772 -6.55 -7.45 16.02
CA ARG A 772 -7.25 -6.26 16.54
C ARG A 772 -7.86 -6.49 17.91
N GLU A 773 -8.20 -5.41 18.60
CA GLU A 773 -9.01 -5.43 19.82
C GLU A 773 -10.43 -4.90 19.57
N VAL A 774 -11.37 -5.33 20.41
CA VAL A 774 -12.68 -4.69 20.53
C VAL A 774 -12.56 -3.57 21.55
N ASN A 775 -12.38 -2.33 21.07
CA ASN A 775 -12.19 -1.18 21.96
C ASN A 775 -13.42 -0.96 22.87
N GLN A 776 -13.17 -0.67 24.14
CA GLN A 776 -14.21 -0.50 25.16
C GLN A 776 -14.66 0.96 25.29
N THR A 777 -15.93 1.17 25.62
CA THR A 777 -16.48 2.50 25.92
C THR A 777 -15.70 3.17 27.06
N GLY A 778 -15.26 4.41 26.85
CA GLY A 778 -14.42 5.17 27.78
C GLY A 778 -12.91 5.02 27.56
N TRP A 779 -12.48 4.13 26.65
CA TRP A 779 -11.08 3.88 26.36
C TRP A 779 -10.71 4.30 24.93
N ILE A 780 -9.46 4.73 24.76
CA ILE A 780 -8.85 5.03 23.46
C ILE A 780 -7.66 4.10 23.28
N GLN A 781 -7.61 3.38 22.16
CA GLN A 781 -6.42 2.62 21.76
C GLN A 781 -5.29 3.61 21.41
N THR A 782 -4.20 3.54 22.15
CA THR A 782 -2.99 4.35 21.97
C THR A 782 -1.86 3.54 21.34
N PHE A 783 -1.89 2.21 21.47
CA PHE A 783 -0.97 1.30 20.82
C PHE A 783 -1.65 -0.02 20.39
N PRO A 784 -1.34 -0.58 19.21
CA PRO A 784 -0.59 0.07 18.14
C PRO A 784 -1.45 1.17 17.48
N THR A 785 -0.81 2.14 16.82
CA THR A 785 -1.50 3.22 16.08
C THR A 785 -2.02 2.77 14.72
N THR A 786 -1.41 1.74 14.14
CA THR A 786 -1.89 1.00 12.97
C THR A 786 -2.26 -0.43 13.38
N PRO A 787 -3.36 -1.02 12.85
CA PRO A 787 -3.69 -2.42 13.10
C PRO A 787 -2.52 -3.36 12.78
N TYR A 788 -2.38 -4.44 13.53
CA TYR A 788 -1.36 -5.44 13.23
C TYR A 788 -1.71 -6.21 11.97
N ALA A 789 -0.76 -6.28 11.04
CA ALA A 789 -0.68 -7.29 10.00
C ALA A 789 0.61 -8.07 10.24
N VAL A 790 0.50 -9.36 10.55
CA VAL A 790 1.65 -10.21 10.92
C VAL A 790 1.69 -11.47 10.06
N ASN A 791 2.88 -11.85 9.62
CA ASN A 791 3.12 -13.12 8.93
C ASN A 791 3.70 -14.12 9.94
N LEU A 792 2.97 -15.21 10.20
CA LEU A 792 3.33 -16.26 11.14
C LEU A 792 4.01 -17.41 10.41
N LYS A 793 5.23 -17.78 10.81
CA LYS A 793 5.94 -18.92 10.22
C LYS A 793 5.50 -20.24 10.85
N ALA A 794 5.81 -21.33 10.14
CA ALA A 794 5.68 -22.70 10.62
C ALA A 794 6.24 -22.88 12.04
N GLY A 795 5.41 -23.33 12.98
CA GLY A 795 5.79 -23.55 14.38
C GLY A 795 6.08 -22.32 15.21
N GLU A 796 5.94 -21.11 14.65
CA GLU A 796 6.38 -19.89 15.29
C GLU A 796 5.52 -19.53 16.50
N LYS A 797 6.17 -19.09 17.57
CA LYS A 797 5.51 -18.39 18.68
C LYS A 797 5.81 -16.91 18.53
N LEU A 798 4.93 -16.19 17.84
CA LEU A 798 5.03 -14.75 17.68
C LEU A 798 4.57 -14.09 18.99
N THR A 799 5.36 -13.14 19.51
CA THR A 799 5.11 -12.46 20.78
C THR A 799 5.28 -10.94 20.64
N GLY A 800 4.71 -10.17 21.55
CA GLY A 800 4.84 -8.70 21.54
C GLY A 800 3.77 -7.98 20.73
N ILE A 801 2.71 -8.70 20.32
CA ILE A 801 1.53 -8.15 19.65
C ILE A 801 0.64 -7.50 20.71
N ASN A 802 1.07 -6.36 21.25
CA ASN A 802 0.53 -5.77 22.47
C ASN A 802 -0.45 -4.63 22.16
N PHE A 803 -1.39 -4.37 23.08
CA PHE A 803 -2.42 -3.35 22.93
C PHE A 803 -2.44 -2.41 24.15
N GLY A 804 -2.11 -1.13 23.96
CA GLY A 804 -2.14 -0.09 24.99
C GLY A 804 -3.36 0.79 24.81
N ASN A 805 -4.14 1.01 25.88
CA ASN A 805 -5.27 1.94 25.85
C ASN A 805 -5.24 2.88 27.05
N TYR A 806 -5.63 4.13 26.81
CA TYR A 806 -5.83 5.15 27.82
C TYR A 806 -7.31 5.27 28.19
N PHE A 807 -7.60 5.34 29.50
CA PHE A 807 -8.97 5.59 30.00
C PHE A 807 -9.26 7.09 30.00
N GLN A 808 -10.09 7.54 29.06
CA GLN A 808 -10.52 8.93 28.98
C GLN A 808 -11.84 9.14 29.73
N LEU A 809 -11.79 9.95 30.79
CA LEU A 809 -13.01 10.42 31.45
C LEU A 809 -13.85 11.28 30.47
N PRO A 810 -15.18 11.09 30.41
CA PRO A 810 -16.04 11.95 29.59
C PRO A 810 -15.97 13.41 30.06
N THR A 811 -16.04 14.34 29.11
CA THR A 811 -16.20 15.76 29.41
C THR A 811 -17.68 16.11 29.51
N ILE A 812 -18.04 16.99 30.45
CA ILE A 812 -19.41 17.49 30.64
C ILE A 812 -19.54 18.90 30.06
N ASN A 813 -20.46 19.12 29.13
CA ASN A 813 -20.74 20.43 28.55
C ASN A 813 -22.20 20.84 28.78
N LEU A 814 -22.42 22.14 28.91
CA LEU A 814 -23.74 22.78 28.99
C LEU A 814 -24.10 23.40 27.63
N SER A 815 -25.36 23.29 27.20
CA SER A 815 -25.85 23.90 25.96
C SER A 815 -27.30 24.36 26.11
N PRO A 816 -27.68 25.54 25.59
CA PRO A 816 -26.82 26.55 24.97
C PRO A 816 -25.95 27.27 26.01
N SER A 817 -24.85 27.89 25.57
CA SER A 817 -24.04 28.76 26.44
C SER A 817 -24.73 30.10 26.72
N ASN A 818 -25.48 30.62 25.74
CA ASN A 818 -26.22 31.86 25.83
C ASN A 818 -27.63 31.59 25.27
N GLN A 819 -28.68 32.07 25.94
CA GLN A 819 -30.03 32.07 25.38
C GLN A 819 -30.83 33.29 25.86
N THR A 820 -31.86 33.64 25.09
CA THR A 820 -32.87 34.61 25.49
C THR A 820 -34.20 33.86 25.62
N VAL A 821 -34.88 34.04 26.74
CA VAL A 821 -36.24 33.55 26.98
C VAL A 821 -37.14 34.77 27.05
N VAL A 822 -38.11 34.87 26.14
CA VAL A 822 -39.17 35.87 26.28
C VAL A 822 -40.14 35.35 27.32
N GLU A 823 -40.37 36.04 28.43
CA GLU A 823 -41.31 35.56 29.44
C GLU A 823 -42.77 35.61 28.95
N GLY A 824 -43.72 35.17 29.78
CA GLY A 824 -45.15 35.09 29.47
C GLY A 824 -45.60 34.06 28.43
N LEU A 825 -44.74 33.73 27.46
CA LEU A 825 -45.05 32.87 26.30
C LEU A 825 -45.67 31.51 26.66
N THR A 826 -45.34 30.95 27.83
CA THR A 826 -45.83 29.64 28.26
C THR A 826 -46.12 29.60 29.76
N THR A 827 -46.91 28.62 30.21
CA THR A 827 -47.18 28.42 31.64
C THR A 827 -47.26 26.92 31.96
N PRO A 828 -46.34 26.37 32.79
CA PRO A 828 -45.15 27.00 33.36
C PRO A 828 -44.06 27.24 32.31
N GLN A 829 -43.31 28.34 32.46
CA GLN A 829 -42.18 28.67 31.60
C GLN A 829 -40.85 28.22 32.21
N ASN A 830 -39.90 27.79 31.37
CA ASN A 830 -38.57 27.37 31.81
C ASN A 830 -37.49 27.80 30.82
N ALA A 831 -36.33 28.22 31.34
CA ALA A 831 -35.08 28.19 30.61
C ALA A 831 -34.54 26.74 30.63
N SER A 832 -34.46 26.11 29.46
CA SER A 832 -34.07 24.72 29.30
C SER A 832 -32.61 24.62 28.85
N TYR A 833 -31.82 23.76 29.50
CA TYR A 833 -30.43 23.50 29.14
C TYR A 833 -30.23 21.99 28.98
N THR A 834 -29.56 21.60 27.91
CA THR A 834 -29.07 20.23 27.74
C THR A 834 -27.65 20.14 28.30
N VAL A 835 -27.44 19.22 29.24
CA VAL A 835 -26.12 18.84 29.74
C VAL A 835 -25.71 17.55 29.04
N THR A 836 -24.53 17.54 28.42
CA THR A 836 -24.05 16.43 27.59
C THR A 836 -22.71 15.89 28.06
N LEU A 837 -22.54 14.57 27.95
CA LEU A 837 -21.25 13.88 28.05
C LEU A 837 -20.66 13.72 26.65
N SER A 838 -19.34 13.92 26.49
CA SER A 838 -18.67 13.67 25.20
C SER A 838 -18.68 12.20 24.76
N GLN A 839 -18.89 11.27 25.69
CA GLN A 839 -19.06 9.84 25.43
C GLN A 839 -19.88 9.19 26.55
N ALA A 840 -20.46 8.02 26.27
CA ALA A 840 -21.10 7.22 27.31
C ALA A 840 -20.09 6.78 28.37
N SER A 841 -20.55 6.63 29.62
CA SER A 841 -19.75 6.07 30.71
C SER A 841 -20.33 4.73 31.15
N ASN A 842 -19.47 3.79 31.57
CA ASN A 842 -19.86 2.55 32.24
C ASN A 842 -20.12 2.74 33.74
N GLN A 843 -19.76 3.91 34.28
CA GLN A 843 -20.00 4.32 35.67
C GLN A 843 -21.07 5.41 35.72
N THR A 844 -21.72 5.55 36.89
CA THR A 844 -22.56 6.71 37.16
C THR A 844 -21.72 7.98 37.15
N VAL A 845 -22.11 8.96 36.34
CA VAL A 845 -21.47 10.29 36.27
C VAL A 845 -22.37 11.29 36.98
N SER A 846 -21.80 12.21 37.75
CA SER A 846 -22.58 13.27 38.39
C SER A 846 -21.87 14.62 38.33
N VAL A 847 -22.65 15.71 38.31
CA VAL A 847 -22.14 17.08 38.31
C VAL A 847 -23.09 17.97 39.14
N ASN A 848 -22.53 18.86 39.95
CA ASN A 848 -23.33 19.84 40.69
C ASN A 848 -23.68 21.02 39.77
N TYR A 849 -24.86 21.59 39.95
CA TYR A 849 -25.29 22.79 39.27
C TYR A 849 -25.87 23.82 40.24
N ALA A 850 -25.73 25.10 39.92
CA ALA A 850 -26.33 26.19 40.67
C ALA A 850 -26.60 27.38 39.74
N THR A 851 -27.75 28.03 39.92
CA THR A 851 -28.02 29.35 39.35
C THR A 851 -27.38 30.47 40.18
N SER A 852 -27.11 31.63 39.58
CA SER A 852 -26.69 32.85 40.28
C SER A 852 -27.25 34.09 39.60
N ASN A 853 -27.74 35.03 40.41
CA ASN A 853 -28.29 36.32 39.96
C ASN A 853 -27.28 37.10 39.12
N GLY A 854 -27.79 37.87 38.15
CA GLY A 854 -27.03 38.91 37.45
C GLY A 854 -27.71 40.25 37.69
N THR A 855 -28.42 40.76 36.68
CA THR A 855 -29.47 41.77 36.91
C THR A 855 -30.77 41.09 37.37
N ALA A 856 -31.11 39.94 36.77
CA ALA A 856 -32.20 39.06 37.20
C ALA A 856 -32.00 38.57 38.64
N THR A 857 -33.06 38.67 39.45
CA THR A 857 -33.10 38.35 40.87
C THR A 857 -34.01 37.16 41.16
N ALA A 858 -33.42 36.08 41.69
CA ALA A 858 -34.18 34.90 42.09
C ALA A 858 -35.32 35.22 43.06
N GLY A 859 -36.53 34.78 42.71
CA GLY A 859 -37.78 35.00 43.44
C GLY A 859 -38.62 36.17 42.93
N ALA A 860 -38.09 37.01 42.05
CA ALA A 860 -38.87 37.93 41.22
C ALA A 860 -39.09 37.30 39.85
N ASP A 861 -38.02 37.14 39.06
CA ASP A 861 -38.04 36.83 37.62
C ASP A 861 -37.60 35.38 37.29
N TYR A 862 -36.92 34.69 38.21
CA TYR A 862 -36.67 33.23 38.08
C TYR A 862 -36.60 32.49 39.42
N THR A 863 -36.76 31.17 39.40
CA THR A 863 -36.59 30.33 40.60
C THR A 863 -35.14 29.85 40.75
N ALA A 864 -34.46 30.29 41.81
CA ALA A 864 -33.12 29.79 42.14
C ALA A 864 -33.11 28.26 42.26
N THR A 865 -32.28 27.61 41.45
CA THR A 865 -32.19 26.15 41.38
C THR A 865 -30.75 25.70 41.62
N THR A 866 -30.56 24.71 42.49
CA THR A 866 -29.28 24.05 42.71
C THR A 866 -29.50 22.58 43.03
N GLY A 867 -28.54 21.74 42.67
CA GLY A 867 -28.58 20.31 42.96
C GLY A 867 -27.43 19.55 42.30
N THR A 868 -27.57 18.24 42.25
CA THR A 868 -26.65 17.33 41.55
C THR A 868 -27.41 16.67 40.41
N LEU A 869 -26.91 16.83 39.19
CA LEU A 869 -27.39 16.14 38.01
C LEU A 869 -26.62 14.83 37.86
N THR A 870 -27.33 13.73 37.60
CA THR A 870 -26.76 12.38 37.54
C THR A 870 -27.10 11.71 36.21
N PHE A 871 -26.09 11.14 35.56
CA PHE A 871 -26.19 10.30 34.38
C PHE A 871 -26.00 8.84 34.82
N ALA A 872 -27.00 8.00 34.55
CA ALA A 872 -26.84 6.55 34.71
C ALA A 872 -25.84 6.01 33.66
N PRO A 873 -25.21 4.84 33.89
CA PRO A 873 -24.36 4.20 32.89
C PRO A 873 -25.04 4.11 31.52
N GLY A 874 -24.32 4.47 30.47
CA GLY A 874 -24.81 4.55 29.09
C GLY A 874 -25.55 5.86 28.73
N VAL A 875 -26.03 6.65 29.68
CA VAL A 875 -26.76 7.90 29.41
C VAL A 875 -25.78 9.05 29.13
N THR A 876 -25.93 9.72 27.99
CA THR A 876 -25.04 10.82 27.55
C THR A 876 -25.67 12.20 27.60
N THR A 877 -26.99 12.31 27.76
CA THR A 877 -27.70 13.59 27.78
C THR A 877 -28.69 13.65 28.94
N GLN A 878 -28.81 14.83 29.54
CA GLN A 878 -29.80 15.16 30.55
C GLN A 878 -30.29 16.59 30.32
N VAL A 879 -31.54 16.87 30.68
CA VAL A 879 -32.13 18.22 30.56
C VAL A 879 -32.32 18.81 31.95
N LEU A 880 -31.88 20.06 32.13
CA LEU A 880 -32.14 20.86 33.31
C LEU A 880 -33.05 22.03 32.93
N ASN A 881 -34.15 22.19 33.66
CA ASN A 881 -35.10 23.28 33.47
C ASN A 881 -35.02 24.22 34.68
N ILE A 882 -34.82 25.51 34.42
CA ILE A 882 -34.85 26.58 35.42
C ILE A 882 -36.18 27.34 35.23
N PRO A 883 -37.10 27.32 36.21
CA PRO A 883 -38.39 28.01 36.08
C PRO A 883 -38.21 29.52 35.97
N ILE A 884 -38.86 30.11 34.97
CA ILE A 884 -39.02 31.56 34.82
C ILE A 884 -40.33 31.96 35.50
N LEU A 885 -40.34 33.13 36.14
CA LEU A 885 -41.48 33.67 36.85
C LEU A 885 -42.02 34.84 36.03
N ASN A 886 -43.12 34.61 35.32
CA ASN A 886 -43.71 35.63 34.44
C ASN A 886 -44.56 36.61 35.27
N ASP A 887 -44.48 37.92 35.02
CA ASP A 887 -45.43 38.90 35.58
C ASP A 887 -46.19 39.76 34.54
N SER A 888 -46.31 41.07 34.66
CA SER A 888 -46.91 41.97 33.65
C SER A 888 -46.31 43.37 33.70
N LEU A 889 -45.10 43.48 34.24
CA LEU A 889 -44.28 44.68 34.25
C LEU A 889 -43.42 44.68 32.98
N ASN A 890 -43.29 45.86 32.37
CA ASN A 890 -42.38 46.03 31.25
C ASN A 890 -41.01 46.40 31.81
N GLU A 891 -40.07 45.47 31.74
CA GLU A 891 -38.76 45.56 32.37
C GLU A 891 -37.64 45.70 31.32
N ALA A 892 -36.43 45.99 31.80
CA ALA A 892 -35.25 45.95 30.94
C ALA A 892 -34.79 44.49 30.79
N ASN A 893 -34.12 44.14 29.69
CA ASN A 893 -33.56 42.80 29.53
C ASN A 893 -32.64 42.42 30.69
N GLU A 894 -33.04 41.39 31.45
CA GLU A 894 -32.35 40.96 32.67
C GLU A 894 -31.56 39.68 32.44
N ILE A 895 -30.49 39.42 33.21
CA ILE A 895 -29.66 38.22 33.06
C ILE A 895 -29.46 37.47 34.38
N PHE A 896 -29.53 36.13 34.31
CA PHE A 896 -28.97 35.22 35.32
C PHE A 896 -27.99 34.23 34.68
N THR A 897 -27.25 33.50 35.52
CA THR A 897 -26.31 32.47 35.08
C THR A 897 -26.61 31.11 35.72
N LEU A 898 -26.27 30.04 35.02
CA LEU A 898 -26.27 28.65 35.49
C LEU A 898 -24.84 28.10 35.35
N ALA A 899 -24.26 27.56 36.41
CA ALA A 899 -22.90 27.01 36.41
C ALA A 899 -22.85 25.54 36.85
N LEU A 900 -21.97 24.76 36.22
CA LEU A 900 -21.63 23.37 36.54
C LEU A 900 -20.34 23.31 37.39
N SER A 901 -20.29 22.39 38.35
CA SER A 901 -19.14 22.22 39.25
C SER A 901 -19.01 20.79 39.78
N SER A 902 -17.85 20.47 40.37
CA SER A 902 -17.60 19.22 41.10
C SER A 902 -18.02 17.93 40.36
N PRO A 903 -17.58 17.70 39.10
CA PRO A 903 -17.90 16.47 38.39
C PRO A 903 -17.29 15.24 39.08
N THR A 904 -17.97 14.10 38.98
CA THR A 904 -17.49 12.79 39.44
C THR A 904 -17.60 11.79 38.31
N ASN A 905 -16.55 10.96 38.13
CA ASN A 905 -16.36 10.04 36.99
C ASN A 905 -16.39 10.74 35.60
N ALA A 906 -16.10 12.03 35.60
CA ALA A 906 -16.06 12.91 34.44
C ALA A 906 -15.21 14.14 34.76
N ILE A 907 -14.89 14.93 33.74
CA ILE A 907 -14.25 16.25 33.87
C ILE A 907 -15.15 17.33 33.27
N LEU A 908 -14.96 18.59 33.69
CA LEU A 908 -15.67 19.70 33.05
C LEU A 908 -15.14 19.94 31.63
N GLY A 909 -16.04 20.18 30.68
CA GLY A 909 -15.73 20.48 29.29
C GLY A 909 -15.47 21.97 29.03
N ALA A 910 -15.68 22.41 27.79
CA ALA A 910 -15.44 23.78 27.35
C ALA A 910 -16.52 24.77 27.81
N VAL A 911 -17.79 24.33 27.85
CA VAL A 911 -18.92 25.17 28.30
C VAL A 911 -19.42 24.66 29.64
N THR A 912 -19.05 25.37 30.70
CA THR A 912 -19.34 25.01 32.10
C THR A 912 -20.31 25.97 32.78
N ALA A 913 -20.56 27.13 32.19
CA ALA A 913 -21.57 28.07 32.61
C ALA A 913 -22.35 28.57 31.40
N ALA A 914 -23.62 28.92 31.61
CA ALA A 914 -24.48 29.53 30.62
C ALA A 914 -25.17 30.77 31.19
N THR A 915 -25.35 31.77 30.33
CA THR A 915 -26.09 33.00 30.63
C THR A 915 -27.48 32.90 30.00
N THR A 916 -28.49 33.37 30.72
CA THR A 916 -29.84 33.48 30.17
C THR A 916 -30.37 34.88 30.38
N THR A 917 -30.79 35.48 29.28
CA THR A 917 -31.48 36.76 29.24
C THR A 917 -32.99 36.52 29.32
N ILE A 918 -33.65 37.16 30.27
CA ILE A 918 -35.11 37.28 30.34
C ILE A 918 -35.48 38.60 29.63
N THR A 919 -36.59 38.61 28.89
CA THR A 919 -37.05 39.78 28.15
C THR A 919 -38.56 39.74 27.96
N ASP A 920 -39.19 40.90 27.87
CA ASP A 920 -40.63 41.00 27.58
C ASP A 920 -40.87 41.22 26.09
N THR A 921 -39.82 41.15 25.26
CA THR A 921 -39.84 41.51 23.84
C THR A 921 -39.89 40.31 22.90
N ILE A 922 -41.04 40.12 22.25
CA ILE A 922 -41.14 39.29 21.05
C ILE A 922 -40.64 40.07 19.83
N THR A 923 -39.66 39.52 19.14
CA THR A 923 -39.31 39.95 17.77
C THR A 923 -39.93 38.98 16.77
N ALA A 924 -40.79 39.47 15.86
CA ALA A 924 -41.56 38.62 14.94
C ALA A 924 -41.39 39.03 13.47
N ALA A 925 -41.34 38.05 12.57
CA ALA A 925 -41.34 38.23 11.11
C ALA A 925 -42.66 37.75 10.45
N VAL A 926 -43.68 37.50 11.28
CA VAL A 926 -45.03 37.07 10.90
C VAL A 926 -46.07 37.80 11.74
N THR A 927 -47.31 37.86 11.27
CA THR A 927 -48.42 38.42 12.06
C THR A 927 -48.53 37.73 13.42
N THR A 928 -48.50 38.51 14.49
CA THR A 928 -48.33 38.02 15.87
C THR A 928 -49.31 38.70 16.82
N THR A 929 -49.87 37.92 17.73
CA THR A 929 -50.63 38.39 18.89
C THR A 929 -49.84 38.03 20.14
N LEU A 930 -49.64 38.99 21.05
CA LEU A 930 -48.94 38.76 22.30
C LEU A 930 -49.72 37.76 23.18
N ALA A 931 -48.99 36.87 23.85
CA ALA A 931 -49.56 36.11 24.95
C ALA A 931 -49.83 37.06 26.14
N ALA A 932 -50.59 36.62 27.14
CA ALA A 932 -50.60 37.33 28.42
C ALA A 932 -49.19 37.35 29.02
N ASN A 933 -48.87 38.38 29.82
CA ASN A 933 -47.56 38.54 30.47
C ASN A 933 -46.40 38.75 29.47
N VAL A 934 -46.69 39.41 28.34
CA VAL A 934 -45.70 39.78 27.34
C VAL A 934 -45.98 41.21 26.92
N GLU A 935 -45.04 42.10 27.17
CA GLU A 935 -45.32 43.53 27.11
C GLU A 935 -44.87 44.15 25.79
N ASN A 936 -43.86 43.61 25.11
CA ASN A 936 -43.27 44.25 23.94
C ASN A 936 -43.35 43.38 22.67
N LEU A 937 -43.77 43.98 21.55
CA LEU A 937 -43.76 43.37 20.22
C LEU A 937 -43.01 44.25 19.23
N THR A 938 -42.00 43.70 18.55
CA THR A 938 -41.32 44.34 17.42
C THR A 938 -41.49 43.50 16.16
N LEU A 939 -42.17 44.05 15.16
CA LEU A 939 -42.31 43.44 13.85
C LEU A 939 -41.06 43.70 12.99
N THR A 940 -40.71 42.73 12.14
CA THR A 940 -39.47 42.75 11.33
C THR A 940 -39.73 42.31 9.89
N GLY A 941 -38.71 42.47 9.03
CA GLY A 941 -38.82 42.21 7.60
C GLY A 941 -39.59 43.30 6.84
N ALA A 942 -39.91 43.02 5.58
CA ALA A 942 -40.58 43.96 4.67
C ALA A 942 -41.97 43.46 4.20
N ALA A 943 -42.52 42.44 4.87
CA ALA A 943 -43.86 41.94 4.60
C ALA A 943 -44.89 42.77 5.40
N ALA A 944 -46.06 43.03 4.81
CA ALA A 944 -47.20 43.60 5.50
C ALA A 944 -47.80 42.58 6.49
N ILE A 945 -47.21 42.54 7.69
CA ILE A 945 -47.62 41.71 8.83
C ILE A 945 -48.26 42.59 9.90
N ASN A 946 -48.97 42.00 10.85
CA ASN A 946 -49.77 42.74 11.83
C ASN A 946 -49.37 42.39 13.27
N GLY A 947 -49.58 43.33 14.18
CA GLY A 947 -49.30 43.17 15.61
C GLY A 947 -50.57 43.36 16.43
N THR A 948 -50.77 42.51 17.43
CA THR A 948 -51.87 42.64 18.39
C THR A 948 -51.33 42.45 19.80
N GLY A 949 -51.70 43.35 20.70
CA GLY A 949 -51.40 43.29 22.13
C GLY A 949 -52.21 42.24 22.89
N ASN A 950 -52.16 42.34 24.22
CA ASN A 950 -52.87 41.49 25.17
C ASN A 950 -53.90 42.33 25.97
N ALA A 951 -53.84 42.35 27.30
CA ALA A 951 -54.72 43.13 28.17
C ALA A 951 -53.93 43.95 29.22
N GLY A 952 -52.60 44.00 29.09
CA GLY A 952 -51.67 44.80 29.87
C GLY A 952 -51.13 45.96 29.03
N ASN A 953 -50.20 46.75 29.59
CA ASN A 953 -49.65 47.91 28.89
C ASN A 953 -48.57 47.44 27.90
N ASN A 954 -48.82 47.48 26.59
CA ASN A 954 -47.90 46.95 25.59
C ASN A 954 -47.14 48.03 24.84
N VAL A 955 -45.93 47.71 24.36
CA VAL A 955 -45.20 48.52 23.37
C VAL A 955 -45.12 47.74 22.06
N ILE A 956 -45.83 48.20 21.04
CA ILE A 956 -45.90 47.54 19.73
C ILE A 956 -45.26 48.44 18.68
N THR A 957 -44.18 47.95 18.06
CA THR A 957 -43.47 48.61 16.96
C THR A 957 -43.63 47.81 15.68
N GLY A 958 -44.09 48.48 14.62
CA GLY A 958 -44.20 47.94 13.27
C GLY A 958 -42.87 47.84 12.52
N ASN A 959 -42.93 47.40 11.27
CA ASN A 959 -41.78 47.26 10.37
C ASN A 959 -41.75 48.37 9.31
N THR A 960 -41.27 48.09 8.09
CA THR A 960 -41.20 49.07 6.99
C THR A 960 -42.28 48.84 5.91
N ALA A 961 -43.38 48.19 6.28
CA ALA A 961 -44.49 47.88 5.40
C ALA A 961 -45.80 48.09 6.17
N ASN A 962 -46.89 48.36 5.43
CA ASN A 962 -48.19 48.68 6.00
C ASN A 962 -48.67 47.62 7.03
N ASN A 963 -48.65 47.98 8.31
CA ASN A 963 -49.06 47.12 9.42
C ASN A 963 -50.43 47.55 9.96
N LEU A 964 -51.22 46.58 10.42
CA LEU A 964 -52.30 46.81 11.38
C LEU A 964 -51.76 46.51 12.78
N LEU A 965 -51.69 47.53 13.64
CA LEU A 965 -51.30 47.42 15.05
C LEU A 965 -52.53 47.69 15.94
N ASN A 966 -52.74 46.83 16.92
CA ASN A 966 -53.87 46.94 17.85
C ASN A 966 -53.40 46.66 19.28
N GLY A 967 -53.44 47.65 20.18
CA GLY A 967 -53.08 47.49 21.60
C GLY A 967 -54.06 46.60 22.37
N VAL A 968 -55.34 46.66 21.99
CA VAL A 968 -56.51 45.96 22.58
C VAL A 968 -56.97 46.56 23.90
N GLY A 969 -56.10 46.68 24.90
CA GLY A 969 -56.46 47.29 26.18
C GLY A 969 -55.39 47.17 27.25
N GLY A 970 -55.28 48.19 28.07
CA GLY A 970 -54.02 48.58 28.69
C GLY A 970 -53.74 50.04 28.33
N ASN A 971 -52.63 50.60 28.79
CA ASN A 971 -52.14 51.88 28.30
C ASN A 971 -51.03 51.57 27.28
N ASP A 972 -51.38 51.47 26.02
CA ASP A 972 -50.50 50.93 24.97
C ASP A 972 -49.66 52.02 24.31
N THR A 973 -48.44 51.68 23.91
CA THR A 973 -47.56 52.52 23.09
C THR A 973 -47.39 51.91 21.71
N LEU A 974 -47.93 52.57 20.68
CA LEU A 974 -48.00 52.06 19.32
C LEU A 974 -47.17 52.93 18.37
N ASN A 975 -46.16 52.33 17.75
CA ASN A 975 -45.37 52.94 16.67
C ASN A 975 -45.59 52.16 15.37
N GLY A 976 -46.15 52.80 14.35
CA GLY A 976 -46.35 52.17 13.03
C GLY A 976 -45.04 51.73 12.37
N GLY A 977 -43.94 52.44 12.63
CA GLY A 977 -42.76 52.35 11.79
C GLY A 977 -42.98 53.16 10.52
N ALA A 978 -42.51 52.64 9.38
CA ALA A 978 -42.64 53.30 8.09
C ALA A 978 -43.58 52.52 7.17
N GLY A 979 -44.65 53.14 6.71
CA GLY A 979 -45.64 52.45 5.90
C GLY A 979 -46.87 53.31 5.66
N LEU A 980 -47.99 52.63 5.40
CA LEU A 980 -49.34 53.17 5.57
C LEU A 980 -49.97 52.37 6.71
N ASP A 981 -49.66 52.75 7.95
CA ASP A 981 -49.97 51.94 9.11
C ASP A 981 -51.33 52.30 9.70
N THR A 982 -51.98 51.31 10.31
CA THR A 982 -53.28 51.46 10.98
C THR A 982 -53.13 51.08 12.43
N LEU A 983 -53.22 52.08 13.30
CA LEU A 983 -53.03 51.99 14.74
C LEU A 983 -54.39 52.04 15.45
N THR A 984 -54.60 51.14 16.38
CA THR A 984 -55.81 51.03 17.21
C THR A 984 -55.34 50.91 18.65
N GLY A 985 -55.61 51.90 19.49
CA GLY A 985 -55.19 51.87 20.91
C GLY A 985 -55.94 50.77 21.64
N GLY A 986 -57.27 50.88 21.62
CA GLY A 986 -58.18 49.98 22.30
C GLY A 986 -58.79 50.63 23.53
N ALA A 987 -58.42 50.12 24.71
CA ALA A 987 -59.06 50.49 25.97
C ALA A 987 -58.04 50.89 27.05
N GLY A 988 -57.64 52.17 27.05
CA GLY A 988 -56.95 52.80 28.16
C GLY A 988 -56.59 54.27 27.89
N ASN A 989 -55.35 54.63 28.21
CA ASN A 989 -54.74 55.92 27.87
C ASN A 989 -53.56 55.63 26.93
N ASP A 990 -53.80 55.63 25.63
CA ASP A 990 -52.83 55.10 24.68
C ASP A 990 -51.91 56.19 24.11
N VAL A 991 -50.68 55.81 23.74
CA VAL A 991 -49.65 56.69 23.17
C VAL A 991 -49.32 56.24 21.75
N PHE A 992 -49.71 57.06 20.77
CA PHE A 992 -49.37 56.85 19.37
C PHE A 992 -48.07 57.59 19.06
N LEU A 993 -46.99 56.84 18.83
CA LEU A 993 -45.65 57.36 18.63
C LEU A 993 -45.38 57.56 17.13
N PHE A 994 -45.14 58.80 16.71
CA PHE A 994 -44.80 59.11 15.31
C PHE A 994 -43.39 59.68 15.19
N GLN A 995 -42.59 59.04 14.35
CA GLN A 995 -41.29 59.56 13.94
C GLN A 995 -41.41 60.33 12.63
N PHE A 996 -40.95 61.58 12.61
CA PHE A 996 -40.79 62.34 11.37
C PHE A 996 -39.95 61.54 10.34
N SER A 997 -40.26 61.65 9.06
CA SER A 997 -39.74 60.81 7.95
C SER A 997 -40.19 59.35 7.87
N GLN A 998 -40.83 58.77 8.90
CA GLN A 998 -41.43 57.43 8.81
C GLN A 998 -42.88 57.50 8.31
N SER A 999 -43.67 58.38 8.91
CA SER A 999 -45.03 58.73 8.47
C SER A 999 -44.98 60.01 7.63
N THR A 1000 -45.46 59.97 6.37
CA THR A 1000 -45.24 61.06 5.39
C THR A 1000 -46.53 61.49 4.69
N VAL A 1001 -46.55 62.65 4.04
CA VAL A 1001 -47.76 63.11 3.31
C VAL A 1001 -48.17 62.20 2.15
N ALA A 1002 -47.23 61.43 1.57
CA ALA A 1002 -47.55 60.42 0.57
C ALA A 1002 -48.22 59.18 1.17
N ASN A 1003 -47.77 58.80 2.38
CA ASN A 1003 -48.20 57.63 3.12
C ASN A 1003 -48.48 58.03 4.59
N PRO A 1004 -49.65 58.64 4.88
CA PRO A 1004 -50.00 59.03 6.24
C PRO A 1004 -50.61 57.87 7.02
N ASP A 1005 -50.07 57.62 8.20
CA ASP A 1005 -50.62 56.62 9.11
C ASP A 1005 -51.99 57.02 9.65
N ARG A 1006 -52.68 56.02 10.19
CA ARG A 1006 -54.06 56.15 10.61
C ARG A 1006 -54.29 55.65 12.03
N ILE A 1007 -54.78 56.52 12.90
CA ILE A 1007 -55.37 56.13 14.19
C ILE A 1007 -56.87 55.83 13.98
N THR A 1008 -57.42 54.82 14.66
CA THR A 1008 -58.82 54.39 14.45
C THR A 1008 -59.81 54.68 15.58
N ASP A 1009 -59.35 55.07 16.76
CA ASP A 1009 -60.16 55.13 17.99
C ASP A 1009 -59.80 56.25 18.99
N PHE A 1010 -58.96 57.20 18.61
CA PHE A 1010 -58.38 58.23 19.49
C PHE A 1010 -59.37 58.92 20.47
N ALA A 1011 -59.17 58.72 21.77
CA ALA A 1011 -59.99 59.26 22.86
C ALA A 1011 -59.41 60.56 23.43
N ILE A 1012 -60.07 61.69 23.17
CA ILE A 1012 -59.59 63.01 23.61
C ILE A 1012 -59.47 63.07 25.14
N ASN A 1013 -58.31 63.56 25.61
CA ASN A 1013 -57.88 63.62 27.02
C ASN A 1013 -57.41 62.29 27.62
N SER A 1014 -57.78 61.14 27.05
CA SER A 1014 -57.20 59.81 27.40
C SER A 1014 -55.86 59.69 26.67
N ASP A 1015 -55.94 59.59 25.35
CA ASP A 1015 -54.82 59.22 24.50
C ASP A 1015 -53.92 60.42 24.21
N LYS A 1016 -52.71 60.09 23.74
CA LYS A 1016 -51.65 61.02 23.39
C LYS A 1016 -51.00 60.61 22.08
N ILE A 1017 -50.40 61.60 21.44
CA ILE A 1017 -49.45 61.47 20.36
C ILE A 1017 -48.10 61.91 20.92
N ASP A 1018 -47.09 61.07 20.79
CA ASP A 1018 -45.70 61.43 21.08
C ASP A 1018 -44.93 61.56 19.76
N LEU A 1019 -43.94 62.46 19.73
CA LEU A 1019 -43.26 62.89 18.52
C LEU A 1019 -41.75 62.66 18.62
N LEU A 1020 -41.21 61.90 17.67
CA LEU A 1020 -39.78 61.70 17.51
C LEU A 1020 -39.27 62.46 16.28
N SER A 1021 -38.12 63.12 16.44
CA SER A 1021 -37.34 63.68 15.33
C SER A 1021 -36.98 62.61 14.30
N ALA A 1022 -36.60 63.01 13.08
CA ALA A 1022 -36.20 62.06 12.03
C ALA A 1022 -35.05 61.10 12.44
N ALA A 1023 -34.26 61.46 13.45
CA ALA A 1023 -33.21 60.61 14.04
C ALA A 1023 -33.66 59.77 15.26
N GLY A 1024 -34.96 59.72 15.59
CA GLY A 1024 -35.52 58.95 16.71
C GLY A 1024 -35.42 59.63 18.09
N GLY A 1025 -34.86 60.83 18.19
CA GLY A 1025 -34.80 61.57 19.45
C GLY A 1025 -36.12 62.28 19.77
N VAL A 1026 -36.59 62.19 21.03
CA VAL A 1026 -37.84 62.82 21.53
C VAL A 1026 -37.87 64.32 21.23
N LEU A 1027 -39.02 64.80 20.74
CA LEU A 1027 -39.30 66.22 20.53
C LEU A 1027 -40.32 66.73 21.56
N PRO A 1028 -40.27 68.03 21.91
CA PRO A 1028 -41.32 68.62 22.72
C PRO A 1028 -42.64 68.64 21.95
N ALA A 1029 -43.76 68.53 22.66
CA ALA A 1029 -45.09 68.72 22.08
C ALA A 1029 -45.21 70.04 21.30
N PRO A 1030 -46.13 70.12 20.31
CA PRO A 1030 -46.35 71.33 19.51
C PRO A 1030 -46.64 72.54 20.39
N ALA A 1031 -45.97 73.66 20.13
CA ALA A 1031 -46.12 74.92 20.88
C ALA A 1031 -47.54 75.51 20.79
N ALA A 1032 -48.32 75.13 19.77
CA ALA A 1032 -49.74 75.44 19.64
C ALA A 1032 -50.47 74.33 18.86
N PHE A 1033 -51.73 74.07 19.21
CA PHE A 1033 -52.64 73.21 18.46
C PHE A 1033 -53.94 73.95 18.13
N SER A 1034 -54.28 74.04 16.83
CA SER A 1034 -55.44 74.78 16.33
C SER A 1034 -56.37 73.88 15.51
N ARG A 1035 -57.59 74.38 15.25
CA ARG A 1035 -58.47 73.79 14.23
C ARG A 1035 -58.41 74.67 12.97
N ALA A 1036 -57.93 74.11 11.88
CA ALA A 1036 -57.93 74.73 10.56
C ALA A 1036 -59.35 74.76 9.95
N ALA A 1037 -59.53 75.48 8.85
CA ALA A 1037 -60.81 75.45 8.13
C ALA A 1037 -61.03 74.07 7.45
N ASN A 1038 -62.29 73.63 7.35
CA ASN A 1038 -62.62 72.41 6.62
C ASN A 1038 -62.20 72.54 5.15
N SER A 1039 -61.50 71.54 4.62
CA SER A 1039 -60.92 71.55 3.28
C SER A 1039 -61.75 70.76 2.27
N ALA A 1040 -61.95 71.36 1.10
CA ALA A 1040 -62.53 70.73 -0.09
C ALA A 1040 -61.46 70.42 -1.16
N ALA A 1041 -60.18 70.36 -0.78
CA ALA A 1041 -59.10 69.98 -1.68
C ALA A 1041 -59.23 68.50 -2.11
N ALA A 1042 -58.69 68.15 -3.27
CA ALA A 1042 -58.78 66.82 -3.86
C ALA A 1042 -57.54 65.93 -3.66
N THR A 1043 -56.45 66.47 -3.09
CA THR A 1043 -55.22 65.72 -2.77
C THR A 1043 -54.70 66.14 -1.40
N LEU A 1044 -54.04 65.22 -0.68
CA LEU A 1044 -53.50 65.51 0.66
C LEU A 1044 -52.44 66.62 0.61
N THR A 1045 -51.59 66.66 -0.41
CA THR A 1045 -50.65 67.78 -0.63
C THR A 1045 -51.36 69.13 -0.71
N ASN A 1046 -52.55 69.20 -1.34
CA ASN A 1046 -53.32 70.44 -1.40
C ASN A 1046 -54.06 70.76 -0.09
N VAL A 1047 -54.42 69.75 0.71
CA VAL A 1047 -54.91 69.95 2.08
C VAL A 1047 -53.80 70.53 2.96
N VAL A 1048 -52.61 69.93 2.94
CA VAL A 1048 -51.45 70.38 3.72
C VAL A 1048 -51.02 71.78 3.31
N ASN A 1049 -50.85 72.04 2.00
CA ASN A 1049 -50.57 73.40 1.50
C ASN A 1049 -51.63 74.42 1.95
N ALA A 1050 -52.92 74.06 1.96
CA ALA A 1050 -53.96 74.95 2.45
C ALA A 1050 -53.76 75.29 3.95
N VAL A 1051 -53.47 74.30 4.79
CA VAL A 1051 -53.23 74.48 6.23
C VAL A 1051 -51.96 75.28 6.51
N PHE A 1052 -50.89 75.06 5.75
CA PHE A 1052 -49.69 75.90 5.79
C PHE A 1052 -49.91 77.33 5.27
N THR A 1053 -51.09 77.64 4.72
CA THR A 1053 -51.50 79.00 4.32
C THR A 1053 -52.68 79.57 5.12
N ASP A 1054 -53.36 78.79 5.98
CA ASP A 1054 -54.56 79.21 6.71
C ASP A 1054 -54.32 79.54 8.18
N ALA A 1055 -54.37 80.85 8.46
CA ALA A 1055 -54.72 81.38 9.78
C ALA A 1055 -55.46 82.72 9.61
N ASN A 1056 -55.05 83.55 8.64
CA ASN A 1056 -55.78 84.73 8.18
C ASN A 1056 -55.51 85.14 6.70
N GLY A 1057 -55.02 84.22 5.86
CA GLY A 1057 -55.04 84.30 4.39
C GLY A 1057 -54.49 85.59 3.73
N ALA A 1058 -53.18 85.67 3.49
CA ALA A 1058 -52.59 86.60 2.52
C ALA A 1058 -51.36 86.00 1.83
N LEU A 1059 -51.18 86.36 0.56
CA LEU A 1059 -50.26 85.82 -0.43
C LEU A 1059 -48.78 85.64 -0.02
N ALA A 1060 -48.17 84.59 -0.59
CA ALA A 1060 -46.80 84.55 -1.09
C ALA A 1060 -45.62 84.66 -0.09
N GLU A 1061 -45.64 83.87 0.99
CA GLU A 1061 -44.52 83.00 1.42
C GLU A 1061 -45.03 82.04 2.51
N ASN A 1062 -44.77 80.74 2.35
CA ASN A 1062 -45.62 79.60 2.78
C ASN A 1062 -45.70 79.30 4.30
N GLN A 1063 -46.14 80.26 5.15
CA GLN A 1063 -46.20 80.07 6.62
C GLN A 1063 -47.45 80.64 7.32
N ALA A 1064 -48.38 79.75 7.66
CA ALA A 1064 -49.45 79.98 8.65
C ALA A 1064 -49.34 79.03 9.86
N LEU A 1065 -48.89 77.79 9.65
CA LEU A 1065 -48.48 76.88 10.72
C LEU A 1065 -47.02 77.18 11.09
N GLY A 1066 -46.79 77.56 12.36
CA GLY A 1066 -45.45 77.90 12.85
C GLY A 1066 -44.53 76.69 13.02
N ILE A 1067 -43.23 76.95 13.22
CA ILE A 1067 -42.25 75.93 13.66
C ILE A 1067 -42.77 75.24 14.93
N ASN A 1068 -42.73 73.91 14.97
CA ASN A 1068 -43.30 73.10 16.05
C ASN A 1068 -44.78 73.44 16.33
N GLY A 1069 -45.60 73.60 15.30
CA GLY A 1069 -47.04 73.85 15.38
C GLY A 1069 -47.85 72.68 14.82
N ALA A 1070 -49.04 72.45 15.38
CA ALA A 1070 -49.97 71.44 14.88
C ALA A 1070 -51.34 72.03 14.54
N ALA A 1071 -52.04 71.42 13.58
CA ALA A 1071 -53.39 71.80 13.18
C ALA A 1071 -54.27 70.58 12.86
N LEU A 1072 -55.54 70.64 13.26
CA LEU A 1072 -56.58 69.66 12.95
C LEU A 1072 -57.42 70.16 11.77
N VAL A 1073 -57.51 69.38 10.69
CA VAL A 1073 -58.29 69.71 9.47
C VAL A 1073 -59.28 68.60 9.13
N GLN A 1074 -60.51 68.96 8.78
CA GLN A 1074 -61.51 68.01 8.25
C GLN A 1074 -61.60 68.17 6.73
N VAL A 1075 -61.44 67.06 6.00
CA VAL A 1075 -61.51 67.01 4.53
C VAL A 1075 -62.84 66.40 4.11
N THR A 1076 -63.56 67.05 3.19
CA THR A 1076 -64.90 66.62 2.75
C THR A 1076 -64.94 65.94 1.38
N THR A 1077 -63.83 65.99 0.63
CA THR A 1077 -63.76 65.46 -0.74
C THR A 1077 -63.68 63.93 -0.76
N ALA A 1078 -64.62 63.29 -1.47
CA ALA A 1078 -64.63 61.84 -1.64
C ALA A 1078 -63.28 61.31 -2.18
N GLY A 1079 -62.78 60.22 -1.57
CA GLY A 1079 -61.46 59.63 -1.87
C GLY A 1079 -60.38 59.96 -0.85
N ILE A 1080 -60.41 61.16 -0.24
CA ILE A 1080 -59.52 61.57 0.87
C ILE A 1080 -60.29 62.18 2.05
N ALA A 1081 -61.59 61.92 2.15
CA ALA A 1081 -62.43 62.44 3.21
C ALA A 1081 -62.03 61.82 4.56
N GLY A 1082 -61.83 62.66 5.57
CA GLY A 1082 -61.29 62.26 6.86
C GLY A 1082 -60.96 63.45 7.75
N THR A 1083 -60.45 63.18 8.94
CA THR A 1083 -59.92 64.18 9.86
C THR A 1083 -58.43 63.94 9.99
N TYR A 1084 -57.61 64.97 9.77
CA TYR A 1084 -56.16 64.85 9.75
C TYR A 1084 -55.54 65.81 10.76
N ILE A 1085 -54.51 65.32 11.46
CA ILE A 1085 -53.57 66.14 12.22
C ILE A 1085 -52.36 66.37 11.32
N ILE A 1086 -52.00 67.64 11.13
CA ILE A 1086 -50.79 68.07 10.44
C ILE A 1086 -49.87 68.67 11.49
N VAL A 1087 -48.63 68.22 11.55
CA VAL A 1087 -47.59 68.77 12.44
C VAL A 1087 -46.42 69.23 11.59
N ASN A 1088 -46.10 70.52 11.72
CA ASN A 1088 -44.90 71.10 11.09
C ASN A 1088 -43.66 70.71 11.90
N ASP A 1089 -42.56 70.40 11.21
CA ASP A 1089 -41.31 70.04 11.84
C ASP A 1089 -40.57 71.25 12.49
N ASN A 1090 -39.26 71.14 12.69
CA ASN A 1090 -38.45 72.21 13.26
C ASN A 1090 -37.99 73.26 12.22
N VAL A 1091 -38.35 73.08 10.95
CA VAL A 1091 -38.14 74.00 9.84
C VAL A 1091 -39.46 74.72 9.52
N ALA A 1092 -39.40 75.76 8.69
CA ALA A 1092 -40.52 76.65 8.47
C ALA A 1092 -41.10 76.50 7.05
N GLY A 1093 -42.36 76.07 6.97
CA GLY A 1093 -43.12 75.89 5.73
C GLY A 1093 -43.01 74.48 5.14
N PHE A 1094 -44.01 74.10 4.35
CA PHE A 1094 -44.26 72.71 3.94
C PHE A 1094 -43.05 71.95 3.34
N GLN A 1095 -42.73 70.79 3.94
CA GLN A 1095 -41.74 69.81 3.49
C GLN A 1095 -42.37 68.42 3.35
N SER A 1096 -42.72 68.01 2.13
CA SER A 1096 -43.40 66.74 1.87
C SER A 1096 -42.67 65.45 2.32
N ALA A 1097 -41.38 65.54 2.64
CA ALA A 1097 -40.55 64.43 3.12
C ALA A 1097 -40.37 64.42 4.65
N ASN A 1098 -40.59 65.56 5.32
CA ASN A 1098 -40.25 65.74 6.73
C ASN A 1098 -41.47 66.12 7.60
N ASP A 1099 -42.52 66.73 7.05
CA ASP A 1099 -43.75 67.04 7.80
C ASP A 1099 -44.60 65.81 8.05
N LEU A 1100 -45.18 65.74 9.25
CA LEU A 1100 -46.03 64.65 9.70
C LEU A 1100 -47.50 64.92 9.37
N LEU A 1101 -48.16 63.90 8.79
CA LEU A 1101 -49.59 63.88 8.51
C LEU A 1101 -50.19 62.59 9.06
N VAL A 1102 -51.09 62.70 10.05
CA VAL A 1102 -51.77 61.55 10.66
C VAL A 1102 -53.26 61.65 10.38
N ASN A 1103 -53.86 60.57 9.87
CA ASN A 1103 -55.30 60.43 9.70
C ASN A 1103 -55.93 59.93 11.01
N VAL A 1104 -56.73 60.75 11.68
CA VAL A 1104 -57.39 60.35 12.93
C VAL A 1104 -58.86 60.07 12.65
N THR A 1105 -59.18 58.79 12.54
CA THR A 1105 -60.57 58.30 12.45
C THR A 1105 -61.05 57.87 13.83
N GLY A 1106 -62.38 57.89 14.04
CA GLY A 1106 -62.98 57.40 15.28
C GLY A 1106 -62.80 58.26 16.53
N ILE A 1107 -62.42 59.55 16.40
CA ILE A 1107 -62.26 60.48 17.54
C ILE A 1107 -63.44 60.37 18.52
N THR A 1108 -63.17 59.97 19.76
CA THR A 1108 -64.17 59.93 20.83
C THR A 1108 -63.99 61.10 21.81
N GLY A 1109 -65.10 61.57 22.39
CA GLY A 1109 -65.14 62.80 23.20
C GLY A 1109 -65.64 64.03 22.42
N THR A 1110 -65.43 65.23 22.97
CA THR A 1110 -65.90 66.50 22.38
C THR A 1110 -64.72 67.39 22.00
N LEU A 1111 -64.59 67.71 20.71
CA LEU A 1111 -63.60 68.68 20.22
C LEU A 1111 -63.93 70.10 20.73
N PRO A 1112 -62.99 70.82 21.38
CA PRO A 1112 -63.23 72.17 21.88
C PRO A 1112 -63.59 73.18 20.78
N THR A 1113 -64.58 74.03 21.02
CA THR A 1113 -64.92 75.14 20.10
C THR A 1113 -63.98 76.33 20.30
N GLY A 1114 -62.78 76.26 19.70
CA GLY A 1114 -61.78 77.33 19.76
C GLY A 1114 -60.36 76.77 19.69
N ASN A 1115 -59.44 77.39 20.44
CA ASN A 1115 -58.10 76.84 20.68
C ASN A 1115 -58.20 75.45 21.31
N ILE A 1116 -57.44 74.48 20.81
CA ILE A 1116 -57.39 73.13 21.36
C ILE A 1116 -56.19 73.06 22.32
N PRO A 1117 -56.35 72.63 23.58
CA PRO A 1117 -55.20 72.45 24.46
C PRO A 1117 -54.29 71.34 23.91
N VAL A 1118 -53.00 71.65 23.73
CA VAL A 1118 -51.99 70.72 23.20
C VAL A 1118 -51.96 69.43 24.03
N SER A 1119 -51.95 69.55 25.36
CA SER A 1119 -51.96 68.46 26.34
C SER A 1119 -53.15 67.49 26.23
N ASN A 1120 -54.20 67.83 25.49
CA ASN A 1120 -55.33 66.94 25.27
C ASN A 1120 -55.02 65.89 24.19
N PHE A 1121 -54.02 66.15 23.34
CA PHE A 1121 -53.64 65.35 22.17
C PHE A 1121 -52.17 64.91 22.17
N PHE A 1122 -51.26 65.64 22.82
CA PHE A 1122 -49.82 65.35 22.83
C PHE A 1122 -49.31 65.17 24.26
N VAL A 1123 -48.20 64.41 24.41
CA VAL A 1123 -47.51 64.14 25.69
C VAL A 1123 -46.84 65.41 26.26
#